data_AF-A0A3L6MQF3-F1
#
_entry.id   AF-A0A3L6MQF3-F1
#
_cell.length_a   1.000
_cell.length_b   1.000
_cell.length_c   1.000
_cell.angle_alpha   90.00
_cell.angle_beta   90.00
_cell.angle_gamma   90.00
#
_symmetry.space_group_name_H-M   'P 1'
#
loop_
_entity.id
_entity.type
_entity.pdbx_description
1 polymer ?
#
loop_
_entity_poly.entity_id
_entity_poly.type
_entity_poly.pdbx_seq_one_letter_code
_entity_poly.pdbx_strand_id
1 'polypeptide(L)'
;MWLISLLLAISLAAHAQARAVFAHFMIGNTEQYTNADFVNDITKAQEAHIDGFVLNIAYDDATNDRSIPMAFDAAGSLGFKLLFSFDYAGNGDWPMDEVISLINKYSSHSAHFKRGSQPLVSTFEGFNRAKDWSTIKDKTNCYFMPSWSSVGAKRAVRTGETDGLFSWAAWPEGPNTIDMEVDASYLIFLNGSSYMMPISPWFYTNLPGYNKNWLWRGDSLWHDRWNLAFTLVSQDQWPGQPEYLQIISWNDYGESHYVGPLNDKAYVAFEIGEAPYNYVKGMPHDGWRKLLPYAIDTFKNGIATINQEVLVAWYRLTPASACATGGTTGNTAAQLQPEMPPGELSQDKIFFSALLTSLLTPRVTIDGQRRVVNWDDAPYGYVGMFHGSFAYEGRVGKVLIELVDASGAVVATLNGADLTKTCEKGITNWNPWVGSTTTTRSVSAAPALSLSKQQCMKGTGRDGFAELCEFTCSFGYCPPGPCTCTKLGKALDTPEPKNVDGYPLAGSDCTYKGLCSYACNYGHCPSKYCTTAASAKDKCVIPPEEADPEDSDDACTAGTGTGNFEGLCGFSCGRGYCPQPQCKCTGRGPAITPPPATSAGGYPANGLLGEYTALCNFACARDYCPSGACSKANPYGALFKEGLRTCDSSDEKSAWNCPNLNCFQASKIEDGVKKRWDSVGAGEFFNYTAEWFYYQNEVAIGGNTMFYGTPFQDQYIRSIAYFYGGRDANGGNRAADNYDCDIIGANACTNPFKCGTTQYPGMDLVFASFSNLHNFITNMYLSIDGISASAAANADSIASTFGDSKLDEGLKFLQEFSEYFGLSMQFAGGSFWSKMITDPDVFKAFGDVVSRVEQLSGTVETFTSLYSTISEAQTEEAMNAMEIAKEVSKASDEFSKQARQTLDKFLKQIFDGSYLSTRRLYPMIADGTWLDAPKVSIFDFHKSIEPIMNAMLINKAWTTGANGNAIVILAKEGHVTYPQPRRGNAALMSNDDGEATQYFYTSETGEEWTLWIAQVDVCTQNRCDRRFKAPKGLDEIREENDYGVTVRNMILSPFFNWRRQGNQNYHPTKLDPYAKNGDKSATSQVPFSVGLDHPGAIPIPVCDIETAWQNIAKWWRNPSEAPCDYYPCCSY
;
A
#
# COMPACT_ATOMS: atom_id res chain seq x y z
N MET A 1 0.18 -42.03 50.45
CA MET A 1 -0.78 -40.95 50.13
C MET A 1 -0.20 -39.57 50.37
N TRP A 2 0.29 -39.23 51.56
CA TRP A 2 0.90 -37.91 51.84
C TRP A 2 2.08 -37.53 50.92
N LEU A 3 3.00 -38.46 50.61
CA LEU A 3 4.08 -38.20 49.65
C LEU A 3 3.61 -37.99 48.21
N ILE A 4 2.51 -38.64 47.80
CA ILE A 4 1.94 -38.49 46.46
C ILE A 4 1.21 -37.14 46.36
N SER A 5 0.52 -36.72 47.41
CA SER A 5 -0.10 -35.39 47.50
C SER A 5 0.94 -34.27 47.56
N LEU A 6 2.08 -34.48 48.21
CA LEU A 6 3.19 -33.51 48.23
C LEU A 6 3.92 -33.44 46.88
N LEU A 7 4.13 -34.59 46.22
CA LEU A 7 4.71 -34.64 44.87
C LEU A 7 3.75 -34.10 43.81
N LEU A 8 2.43 -34.28 43.94
CA LEU A 8 1.43 -33.62 43.10
C LEU A 8 1.37 -32.11 43.37
N ALA A 9 1.49 -31.66 44.62
CA ALA A 9 1.52 -30.24 44.94
C ALA A 9 2.82 -29.57 44.44
N ILE A 10 3.95 -30.28 44.48
CA ILE A 10 5.23 -29.82 43.93
C ILE A 10 5.22 -29.91 42.39
N SER A 11 4.58 -30.90 41.77
CA SER A 11 4.43 -30.96 40.31
C SER A 11 3.41 -29.97 39.76
N LEU A 12 2.35 -29.66 40.52
CA LEU A 12 1.39 -28.59 40.22
C LEU A 12 2.01 -27.20 40.47
N ALA A 13 2.92 -27.06 41.44
CA ALA A 13 3.71 -25.85 41.62
C ALA A 13 4.83 -25.70 40.57
N ALA A 14 5.35 -26.80 40.03
CA ALA A 14 6.40 -26.82 39.00
C ALA A 14 5.87 -26.64 37.56
N HIS A 15 4.55 -26.53 37.36
CA HIS A 15 3.93 -26.23 36.06
C HIS A 15 3.35 -24.81 35.97
N ALA A 16 3.60 -23.94 36.95
CA ALA A 16 3.32 -22.52 36.80
C ALA A 16 4.52 -21.83 36.14
N GLN A 17 4.59 -21.83 34.80
CA GLN A 17 5.36 -20.76 34.14
C GLN A 17 4.61 -19.45 34.41
N ALA A 18 5.09 -18.67 35.38
CA ALA A 18 4.45 -17.42 35.76
C ALA A 18 4.68 -16.39 34.64
N ARG A 19 3.61 -16.02 33.94
CA ARG A 19 3.61 -14.92 32.97
C ARG A 19 4.01 -13.61 33.66
N ALA A 20 4.77 -12.77 32.97
CA ALA A 20 5.12 -11.43 33.47
C ALA A 20 4.94 -10.36 32.40
N VAL A 21 4.61 -9.15 32.83
CA VAL A 21 4.44 -7.99 31.94
C VAL A 21 5.44 -6.91 32.32
N PHE A 22 6.27 -6.51 31.38
CA PHE A 22 7.27 -5.46 31.54
C PHE A 22 6.89 -4.20 30.76
N ALA A 23 7.55 -3.09 31.06
CA ALA A 23 7.51 -1.90 30.21
C ALA A 23 8.94 -1.46 29.85
N HIS A 24 9.14 -1.09 28.58
CA HIS A 24 10.40 -0.56 28.08
C HIS A 24 10.69 0.80 28.73
N PHE A 25 11.89 0.98 29.26
CA PHE A 25 12.25 2.17 30.03
C PHE A 25 13.59 2.72 29.55
N MET A 26 13.57 3.92 28.96
CA MET A 26 14.73 4.62 28.45
C MET A 26 15.53 5.22 29.61
N ILE A 27 16.70 4.65 29.92
CA ILE A 27 17.60 5.22 30.94
C ILE A 27 18.21 6.54 30.46
N GLY A 28 18.54 6.68 29.17
CA GLY A 28 19.07 7.93 28.62
C GLY A 28 18.16 9.14 28.83
N ASN A 29 16.84 8.93 29.00
CA ASN A 29 15.89 10.01 29.32
C ASN A 29 15.92 10.44 30.81
N THR A 30 16.78 9.86 31.66
CA THR A 30 16.74 10.08 33.12
C THR A 30 17.88 10.94 33.66
N GLU A 31 18.55 11.73 32.81
CA GLU A 31 19.67 12.59 33.19
C GLU A 31 19.35 13.54 34.38
N GLN A 32 18.10 13.96 34.53
CA GLN A 32 17.68 14.83 35.64
C GLN A 32 16.85 14.12 36.72
N TYR A 33 16.73 12.79 36.65
CA TYR A 33 16.00 12.02 37.66
C TYR A 33 16.73 11.98 39.00
N THR A 34 15.92 11.89 40.06
CA THR A 34 16.33 11.53 41.40
C THR A 34 15.76 10.16 41.76
N ASN A 35 16.22 9.57 42.86
CA ASN A 35 15.63 8.33 43.38
C ASN A 35 14.10 8.43 43.60
N ALA A 36 13.59 9.61 43.99
CA ALA A 36 12.16 9.81 44.19
C ALA A 36 11.37 9.74 42.87
N ASP A 37 11.97 10.14 41.75
CA ASP A 37 11.34 10.05 40.43
C ASP A 37 11.20 8.58 40.01
N PHE A 38 12.25 7.75 40.22
CA PHE A 38 12.17 6.29 40.03
C PHE A 38 11.14 5.63 40.94
N VAL A 39 11.10 5.97 42.23
CA VAL A 39 10.10 5.46 43.17
C VAL A 39 8.68 5.78 42.70
N ASN A 40 8.44 7.01 42.22
CA ASN A 40 7.15 7.42 41.70
C ASN A 40 6.76 6.64 40.43
N ASP A 41 7.68 6.47 39.48
CA ASP A 41 7.41 5.72 38.25
C ASP A 41 7.13 4.25 38.55
N ILE A 42 7.92 3.63 39.42
CA ILE A 42 7.72 2.23 39.85
C ILE A 42 6.39 2.07 40.59
N THR A 43 6.04 3.01 41.48
CA THR A 43 4.76 2.96 42.20
C THR A 43 3.60 2.99 41.21
N LYS A 44 3.64 3.88 40.21
CA LYS A 44 2.62 3.99 39.16
C LYS A 44 2.58 2.76 38.25
N ALA A 45 3.71 2.09 38.04
CA ALA A 45 3.78 0.85 37.28
C ALA A 45 3.14 -0.30 38.06
N GLN A 46 3.42 -0.41 39.37
CA GLN A 46 2.78 -1.37 40.27
C GLN A 46 1.26 -1.15 40.36
N GLU A 47 0.80 0.09 40.44
CA GLU A 47 -0.64 0.45 40.37
C GLU A 47 -1.29 -0.03 39.06
N ALA A 48 -0.53 -0.06 37.97
CA ALA A 48 -0.96 -0.58 36.67
C ALA A 48 -0.77 -2.10 36.52
N HIS A 49 -0.27 -2.78 37.56
CA HIS A 49 0.09 -4.22 37.62
C HIS A 49 1.24 -4.64 36.71
N ILE A 50 2.07 -3.70 36.26
CA ILE A 50 3.32 -4.03 35.55
C ILE A 50 4.28 -4.69 36.53
N ASP A 51 4.94 -5.76 36.13
CA ASP A 51 5.83 -6.56 36.99
C ASP A 51 7.26 -6.00 37.06
N GLY A 52 7.70 -5.31 36.00
CA GLY A 52 9.03 -4.75 35.95
C GLY A 52 9.30 -3.78 34.80
N PHE A 53 10.47 -3.16 34.81
CA PHE A 53 10.99 -2.37 33.70
C PHE A 53 12.12 -3.07 32.94
N VAL A 54 12.10 -2.94 31.62
CA VAL A 54 13.19 -3.32 30.72
C VAL A 54 14.04 -2.07 30.50
N LEU A 55 15.18 -2.00 31.17
CA LEU A 55 16.06 -0.83 31.13
C LEU A 55 16.84 -0.80 29.82
N ASN A 56 16.41 0.04 28.87
CA ASN A 56 17.18 0.35 27.68
C ASN A 56 18.37 1.25 28.06
N ILE A 57 19.57 0.77 27.77
CA ILE A 57 20.83 1.44 28.07
C ILE A 57 21.71 1.45 26.81
N ALA A 58 22.12 2.64 26.38
CA ALA A 58 23.08 2.81 25.30
C ALA A 58 24.52 2.68 25.82
N TYR A 59 25.42 2.16 24.99
CA TYR A 59 26.84 2.08 25.32
C TYR A 59 27.44 3.48 25.54
N ASP A 60 28.35 3.59 26.52
CA ASP A 60 29.06 4.84 26.86
C ASP A 60 28.15 6.06 27.13
N ASP A 61 26.89 5.83 27.55
CA ASP A 61 26.01 6.90 28.01
C ASP A 61 26.32 7.26 29.47
N ALA A 62 26.73 8.50 29.71
CA ALA A 62 27.07 9.02 31.03
C ALA A 62 25.92 8.92 32.06
N THR A 63 24.67 8.82 31.59
CA THR A 63 23.48 8.64 32.44
C THR A 63 23.49 7.29 33.16
N ASN A 64 24.11 6.26 32.57
CA ASN A 64 24.11 4.89 33.09
C ASN A 64 24.71 4.82 34.50
N ASP A 65 25.85 5.47 34.73
CA ASP A 65 26.61 5.41 35.99
C ASP A 65 25.80 5.91 37.18
N ARG A 66 24.92 6.88 36.96
CA ARG A 66 24.09 7.49 38.01
C ARG A 66 22.71 6.83 38.10
N SER A 67 22.06 6.61 36.96
CA SER A 67 20.65 6.21 36.92
C SER A 67 20.42 4.72 37.16
N ILE A 68 21.32 3.84 36.72
CA ILE A 68 21.16 2.40 36.94
C ILE A 68 21.17 2.06 38.44
N PRO A 69 22.14 2.51 39.27
CA PRO A 69 22.09 2.26 40.72
C PRO A 69 20.80 2.76 41.37
N MET A 70 20.36 3.99 41.05
CA MET A 70 19.12 4.55 41.60
C MET A 70 17.89 3.74 41.21
N ALA A 71 17.81 3.27 39.96
CA ALA A 71 16.71 2.42 39.51
C ALA A 71 16.67 1.11 40.31
N PHE A 72 17.82 0.43 40.47
CA PHE A 72 17.90 -0.82 41.25
C PHE A 72 17.59 -0.61 42.74
N ASP A 73 18.08 0.47 43.35
CA ASP A 73 17.79 0.79 44.76
C ASP A 73 16.29 1.05 44.96
N ALA A 74 15.68 1.89 44.10
CA ALA A 74 14.24 2.17 44.14
C ALA A 74 13.41 0.88 43.95
N ALA A 75 13.73 0.07 42.93
CA ALA A 75 13.03 -1.18 42.67
C ALA A 75 13.21 -2.20 43.80
N GLY A 76 14.42 -2.30 44.37
CA GLY A 76 14.71 -3.16 45.51
C GLY A 76 13.88 -2.79 46.74
N SER A 77 13.71 -1.49 47.00
CA SER A 77 12.91 -0.99 48.12
C SER A 77 11.41 -1.25 47.98
N LEU A 78 10.90 -1.33 46.74
CA LEU A 78 9.48 -1.54 46.42
C LEU A 78 9.15 -2.99 46.02
N GLY A 79 10.16 -3.87 45.97
CA GLY A 79 10.00 -5.25 45.51
C GLY A 79 9.71 -5.38 44.00
N PHE A 80 9.92 -4.33 43.23
CA PHE A 80 9.70 -4.28 41.78
C PHE A 80 10.86 -4.92 41.01
N LYS A 81 10.62 -5.33 39.75
CA LYS A 81 11.62 -6.02 38.95
C LYS A 81 12.21 -5.16 37.84
N LEU A 82 13.47 -5.41 37.53
CA LEU A 82 14.22 -4.76 36.46
C LEU A 82 14.99 -5.82 35.67
N LEU A 83 15.12 -5.63 34.37
CA LEU A 83 16.03 -6.38 33.52
C LEU A 83 16.74 -5.45 32.54
N PHE A 84 17.92 -5.83 32.07
CA PHE A 84 18.68 -5.01 31.13
C PHE A 84 18.24 -5.29 29.70
N SER A 85 18.11 -4.22 28.91
CA SER A 85 18.12 -4.24 27.45
C SER A 85 19.31 -3.41 26.97
N PHE A 86 20.39 -4.09 26.59
CA PHE A 86 21.56 -3.43 26.03
C PHE A 86 21.20 -2.92 24.62
N ASP A 87 21.25 -1.62 24.42
CA ASP A 87 20.96 -0.99 23.13
C ASP A 87 22.24 -0.97 22.29
N TYR A 88 22.29 -1.84 21.28
CA TYR A 88 23.41 -1.94 20.34
C TYR A 88 23.29 -0.96 19.15
N ALA A 89 22.15 -0.28 19.01
CA ALA A 89 21.89 0.68 17.95
C ALA A 89 22.06 2.14 18.40
N GLY A 90 21.94 2.42 19.69
CA GLY A 90 21.95 3.78 20.25
C GLY A 90 23.30 4.50 20.09
N ASN A 91 24.39 3.92 20.60
CA ASN A 91 25.75 4.49 20.58
C ASN A 91 26.79 3.51 19.99
N GLY A 92 26.32 2.55 19.18
CA GLY A 92 27.13 1.48 18.63
C GLY A 92 27.20 0.22 19.51
N ASP A 93 28.01 -0.74 19.07
CA ASP A 93 28.09 -2.06 19.69
C ASP A 93 28.62 -2.01 21.13
N TRP A 94 27.99 -2.77 22.03
CA TRP A 94 28.51 -2.99 23.38
C TRP A 94 29.71 -3.96 23.38
N PRO A 95 30.83 -3.59 24.05
CA PRO A 95 31.92 -4.53 24.32
C PRO A 95 31.49 -5.69 25.23
N MET A 96 31.83 -6.92 24.83
CA MET A 96 31.44 -8.14 25.55
C MET A 96 31.81 -8.12 27.04
N ASP A 97 33.02 -7.70 27.39
CA ASP A 97 33.50 -7.68 28.78
C ASP A 97 32.70 -6.69 29.66
N GLU A 98 32.21 -5.59 29.08
CA GLU A 98 31.38 -4.63 29.80
C GLU A 98 29.97 -5.15 30.06
N VAL A 99 29.39 -5.86 29.07
CA VAL A 99 28.11 -6.57 29.25
C VAL A 99 28.23 -7.58 30.38
N ILE A 100 29.28 -8.42 30.38
CA ILE A 100 29.55 -9.40 31.44
C ILE A 100 29.68 -8.71 32.81
N SER A 101 30.45 -7.61 32.87
CA SER A 101 30.66 -6.85 34.10
C SER A 101 29.35 -6.31 34.67
N LEU A 102 28.51 -5.70 33.83
CA LEU A 102 27.26 -5.09 34.28
C LEU A 102 26.23 -6.14 34.73
N ILE A 103 26.10 -7.25 33.99
CA ILE A 103 25.23 -8.36 34.40
C ILE A 103 25.69 -8.92 35.74
N ASN A 104 26.98 -9.22 35.91
CA ASN A 104 27.50 -9.77 37.17
C ASN A 104 27.36 -8.82 38.36
N LYS A 105 27.42 -7.50 38.12
CA LYS A 105 27.22 -6.49 39.16
C LYS A 105 25.80 -6.51 39.74
N TYR A 106 24.78 -6.72 38.90
CA TYR A 106 23.37 -6.60 39.32
C TYR A 106 22.58 -7.91 39.36
N SER A 107 23.09 -9.01 38.80
CA SER A 107 22.37 -10.30 38.75
C SER A 107 22.02 -10.86 40.14
N SER A 108 22.79 -10.51 41.17
CA SER A 108 22.51 -10.90 42.56
C SER A 108 21.52 -9.97 43.28
N HIS A 109 21.23 -8.80 42.71
CA HIS A 109 20.30 -7.83 43.29
C HIS A 109 18.87 -8.39 43.31
N SER A 110 18.13 -8.16 44.40
CA SER A 110 16.77 -8.70 44.57
C SER A 110 15.76 -8.18 43.54
N ALA A 111 16.02 -6.98 43.02
CA ALA A 111 15.23 -6.35 41.96
C ALA A 111 15.53 -6.88 40.56
N HIS A 112 16.64 -7.59 40.32
CA HIS A 112 16.89 -8.13 38.98
C HIS A 112 15.92 -9.30 38.70
N PHE A 113 15.17 -9.23 37.60
CA PHE A 113 14.24 -10.28 37.22
C PHE A 113 15.00 -11.57 36.89
N LYS A 114 14.47 -12.71 37.34
CA LYS A 114 15.08 -14.02 37.10
C LYS A 114 14.03 -14.99 36.59
N ARG A 115 14.40 -15.75 35.56
CA ARG A 115 13.68 -16.96 35.17
C ARG A 115 14.31 -18.13 35.92
N GLY A 116 13.60 -18.63 36.93
CA GLY A 116 14.19 -19.54 37.90
C GLY A 116 15.38 -18.88 38.61
N SER A 117 16.59 -19.44 38.46
CA SER A 117 17.82 -18.86 39.02
C SER A 117 18.59 -17.93 38.08
N GLN A 118 18.23 -17.90 36.79
CA GLN A 118 19.00 -17.19 35.76
C GLN A 118 18.53 -15.73 35.62
N PRO A 119 19.42 -14.72 35.68
CA PRO A 119 19.07 -13.32 35.40
C PRO A 119 18.60 -13.17 33.96
N LEU A 120 17.40 -12.60 33.74
CA LEU A 120 16.87 -12.35 32.40
C LEU A 120 17.53 -11.09 31.83
N VAL A 121 18.03 -11.18 30.59
CA VAL A 121 18.69 -10.08 29.87
C VAL A 121 18.18 -10.03 28.44
N SER A 122 18.10 -8.83 27.88
CA SER A 122 17.67 -8.55 26.51
C SER A 122 18.65 -7.60 25.80
N THR A 123 18.40 -7.35 24.52
CA THR A 123 19.03 -6.29 23.73
C THR A 123 17.99 -5.60 22.85
N PHE A 124 18.29 -4.37 22.46
CA PHE A 124 17.74 -3.77 21.25
C PHE A 124 18.78 -3.92 20.14
N GLU A 125 18.45 -4.72 19.12
CA GLU A 125 19.32 -5.10 18.01
C GLU A 125 20.65 -5.75 18.49
N GLY A 126 21.68 -5.72 17.65
CA GLY A 126 22.99 -6.32 17.96
C GLY A 126 23.24 -7.72 17.40
N PHE A 127 22.48 -8.15 16.39
CA PHE A 127 22.64 -9.47 15.75
C PHE A 127 24.08 -9.78 15.30
N ASN A 128 24.82 -8.76 14.84
CA ASN A 128 26.23 -8.90 14.42
C ASN A 128 27.17 -9.36 15.56
N ARG A 129 26.73 -9.24 16.82
CA ARG A 129 27.43 -9.68 18.04
C ARG A 129 26.83 -10.95 18.65
N ALA A 130 25.98 -11.68 17.92
CA ALA A 130 25.33 -12.89 18.41
C ALA A 130 26.32 -13.89 19.04
N LYS A 131 27.50 -14.09 18.42
CA LYS A 131 28.52 -15.04 18.89
C LYS A 131 29.15 -14.68 20.25
N ASP A 132 29.09 -13.42 20.67
CA ASP A 132 29.59 -13.01 21.98
C ASP A 132 28.71 -13.62 23.10
N TRP A 133 27.43 -13.86 22.80
CA TRP A 133 26.45 -14.31 23.79
C TRP A 133 26.68 -15.72 24.32
N SER A 134 27.34 -16.60 23.56
CA SER A 134 27.82 -17.88 24.07
C SER A 134 28.72 -17.67 25.30
N THR A 135 29.71 -16.77 25.18
CA THR A 135 30.64 -16.45 26.26
C THR A 135 29.97 -15.65 27.38
N ILE A 136 29.10 -14.69 27.03
CA ILE A 136 28.37 -13.89 28.04
C ILE A 136 27.51 -14.81 28.91
N LYS A 137 26.73 -15.72 28.30
CA LYS A 137 25.90 -16.68 29.03
C LYS A 137 26.74 -17.60 29.90
N ASP A 138 27.84 -18.14 29.39
CA ASP A 138 28.75 -18.99 30.18
C ASP A 138 29.33 -18.26 31.40
N LYS A 139 29.62 -16.96 31.29
CA LYS A 139 30.24 -16.16 32.35
C LYS A 139 29.25 -15.58 33.36
N THR A 140 27.98 -15.44 32.98
CA THR A 140 26.97 -14.74 33.79
C THR A 140 25.80 -15.63 34.19
N ASN A 141 25.65 -16.79 33.56
CA ASN A 141 24.51 -17.70 33.69
C ASN A 141 23.16 -17.01 33.38
N CYS A 142 23.15 -15.98 32.51
CA CYS A 142 21.93 -15.27 32.15
C CYS A 142 20.99 -16.10 31.26
N TYR A 143 19.70 -15.75 31.31
CA TYR A 143 18.69 -16.17 30.36
C TYR A 143 18.54 -15.06 29.33
N PHE A 144 18.83 -15.34 28.06
CA PHE A 144 18.98 -14.31 27.04
C PHE A 144 17.80 -14.27 26.05
N MET A 145 17.10 -13.14 26.01
CA MET A 145 15.95 -12.88 25.12
C MET A 145 16.13 -11.55 24.36
N PRO A 146 16.92 -11.49 23.28
CA PRO A 146 17.13 -10.27 22.52
C PRO A 146 15.93 -9.88 21.64
N SER A 147 15.86 -8.60 21.28
CA SER A 147 15.15 -8.14 20.09
C SER A 147 16.11 -8.00 18.92
N TRP A 148 16.21 -9.04 18.10
CA TRP A 148 16.88 -9.00 16.79
C TRP A 148 15.85 -8.92 15.67
N SER A 149 14.94 -7.95 15.80
CA SER A 149 13.78 -7.83 14.92
C SER A 149 14.19 -7.48 13.49
N SER A 150 15.29 -6.74 13.31
CA SER A 150 15.85 -6.40 11.99
C SER A 150 16.21 -7.59 11.10
N VAL A 151 16.47 -8.78 11.67
CA VAL A 151 16.78 -10.00 10.91
C VAL A 151 15.65 -11.04 10.94
N GLY A 152 14.58 -10.78 11.69
CA GLY A 152 13.45 -11.68 11.87
C GLY A 152 13.73 -12.89 12.77
N ALA A 153 12.65 -13.51 13.28
CA ALA A 153 12.73 -14.59 14.26
C ALA A 153 13.55 -15.79 13.75
N LYS A 154 13.30 -16.26 12.53
CA LYS A 154 13.96 -17.45 11.96
C LYS A 154 15.48 -17.35 11.99
N ARG A 155 16.03 -16.22 11.51
CA ARG A 155 17.48 -16.00 11.46
C ARG A 155 18.05 -15.82 12.86
N ALA A 156 17.32 -15.15 13.74
CA ALA A 156 17.70 -14.99 15.14
C ALA A 156 17.87 -16.34 15.86
N VAL A 157 16.90 -17.26 15.78
CA VAL A 157 17.00 -18.58 16.44
C VAL A 157 18.03 -19.50 15.79
N ARG A 158 18.28 -19.39 14.48
CA ARG A 158 19.31 -20.20 13.77
C ARG A 158 20.72 -20.01 14.33
N THR A 159 21.00 -18.90 15.01
CA THR A 159 22.28 -18.67 15.68
C THR A 159 22.58 -19.70 16.77
N GLY A 160 21.56 -20.25 17.43
CA GLY A 160 21.70 -21.08 18.62
C GLY A 160 22.14 -20.31 19.88
N GLU A 161 22.20 -18.98 19.82
CA GLU A 161 22.76 -18.15 20.88
C GLU A 161 21.69 -17.58 21.83
N THR A 162 20.40 -17.73 21.53
CA THR A 162 19.29 -17.17 22.32
C THR A 162 18.53 -18.24 23.09
N ASP A 163 17.97 -17.89 24.24
CA ASP A 163 17.07 -18.76 25.04
C ASP A 163 15.58 -18.44 24.78
N GLY A 164 15.32 -17.30 24.13
CA GLY A 164 14.01 -16.84 23.69
C GLY A 164 14.18 -15.59 22.83
N LEU A 165 13.08 -15.00 22.37
CA LEU A 165 13.13 -13.76 21.59
C LEU A 165 12.05 -12.76 22.02
N PHE A 166 12.38 -11.49 21.90
CA PHE A 166 11.45 -10.37 21.96
C PHE A 166 11.28 -9.80 20.55
N SER A 167 10.05 -9.48 20.15
CA SER A 167 9.76 -8.78 18.89
C SER A 167 9.58 -7.29 19.13
N TRP A 168 10.08 -6.43 18.25
CA TRP A 168 9.83 -4.97 18.26
C TRP A 168 8.62 -4.57 17.39
N ALA A 169 8.02 -5.52 16.65
CA ALA A 169 6.93 -5.26 15.74
C ALA A 169 5.58 -5.10 16.48
N ALA A 170 5.36 -3.95 17.11
CA ALA A 170 4.14 -3.65 17.85
C ALA A 170 3.04 -3.00 16.99
N TRP A 171 3.39 -2.48 15.81
CA TRP A 171 2.54 -1.63 14.98
C TRP A 171 2.21 -2.29 13.63
N PRO A 172 1.04 -2.00 13.04
CA PRO A 172 0.68 -2.51 11.73
C PRO A 172 1.49 -1.82 10.62
N GLU A 173 1.60 -2.51 9.50
CA GLU A 173 2.13 -1.95 8.27
C GLU A 173 1.06 -1.10 7.55
N GLY A 174 1.37 0.16 7.27
CA GLY A 174 0.48 1.05 6.52
C GLY A 174 -0.87 1.26 7.19
N PRO A 175 -1.94 1.49 6.40
CA PRO A 175 -3.27 1.83 6.93
C PRO A 175 -4.03 0.60 7.46
N ASN A 176 -3.38 -0.55 7.57
CA ASN A 176 -4.01 -1.81 7.94
C ASN A 176 -4.26 -1.92 9.45
N THR A 177 -5.15 -2.83 9.84
CA THR A 177 -5.26 -3.25 11.25
C THR A 177 -4.15 -4.25 11.56
N ILE A 178 -3.66 -4.26 12.81
CA ILE A 178 -2.64 -5.22 13.23
C ILE A 178 -3.15 -6.67 13.10
N ASP A 179 -2.31 -7.55 12.56
CA ASP A 179 -2.57 -8.99 12.48
C ASP A 179 -1.62 -9.79 13.39
N MET A 180 -1.68 -11.12 13.27
CA MET A 180 -0.84 -12.05 14.04
C MET A 180 0.31 -12.67 13.22
N GLU A 181 0.61 -12.21 12.00
CA GLU A 181 1.59 -12.89 11.12
C GLU A 181 2.98 -12.88 11.74
N VAL A 182 3.42 -11.71 12.21
CA VAL A 182 4.73 -11.58 12.85
C VAL A 182 4.77 -12.37 14.16
N ASP A 183 3.78 -12.24 15.03
CA ASP A 183 3.76 -12.99 16.30
C ASP A 183 3.76 -14.51 16.05
N ALA A 184 3.00 -14.99 15.05
CA ALA A 184 2.98 -16.39 14.64
C ALA A 184 4.36 -16.88 14.19
N SER A 185 5.11 -16.06 13.44
CA SER A 185 6.47 -16.42 13.02
C SER A 185 7.38 -16.66 14.24
N TYR A 186 7.30 -15.82 15.27
CA TYR A 186 8.09 -16.01 16.49
C TYR A 186 7.69 -17.30 17.21
N LEU A 187 6.39 -17.54 17.40
CA LEU A 187 5.87 -18.75 18.04
C LEU A 187 6.32 -20.02 17.31
N ILE A 188 6.26 -20.02 15.98
CA ILE A 188 6.65 -21.16 15.13
C ILE A 188 8.15 -21.42 15.23
N PHE A 189 8.99 -20.40 15.02
CA PHE A 189 10.44 -20.60 14.96
C PHE A 189 11.09 -20.83 16.33
N LEU A 190 10.51 -20.28 17.41
CA LEU A 190 10.97 -20.55 18.77
C LEU A 190 10.65 -21.99 19.21
N ASN A 191 9.67 -22.65 18.57
CA ASN A 191 9.31 -24.05 18.80
C ASN A 191 9.16 -24.41 20.29
N GLY A 192 8.44 -23.57 21.05
CA GLY A 192 8.23 -23.73 22.48
C GLY A 192 9.24 -23.01 23.39
N SER A 193 10.26 -22.36 22.83
CA SER A 193 11.14 -21.45 23.58
C SER A 193 10.41 -20.15 23.95
N SER A 194 10.92 -19.40 24.93
CA SER A 194 10.21 -18.22 25.46
C SER A 194 10.02 -17.14 24.41
N TYR A 195 8.78 -16.66 24.28
CA TYR A 195 8.42 -15.52 23.45
C TYR A 195 7.98 -14.35 24.33
N MET A 196 8.53 -13.17 24.08
CA MET A 196 8.09 -11.90 24.64
C MET A 196 7.36 -11.11 23.55
N MET A 197 6.05 -10.92 23.69
CA MET A 197 5.23 -10.23 22.70
C MET A 197 5.20 -8.71 22.96
N PRO A 198 5.34 -7.86 21.92
CA PRO A 198 5.29 -6.42 22.06
C PRO A 198 3.86 -5.88 22.11
N ILE A 199 3.61 -4.88 22.94
CA ILE A 199 2.35 -4.13 22.96
C ILE A 199 2.67 -2.64 22.99
N SER A 200 2.08 -1.86 22.10
CA SER A 200 2.25 -0.40 22.06
C SER A 200 0.92 0.29 21.76
N PRO A 201 0.63 1.47 22.34
CA PRO A 201 -0.60 2.19 22.04
C PRO A 201 -0.52 3.05 20.77
N TRP A 202 0.66 3.61 20.46
CA TRP A 202 0.83 4.65 19.44
C TRP A 202 2.26 4.66 18.91
N PHE A 203 2.56 5.38 17.84
CA PHE A 203 3.94 5.74 17.45
C PHE A 203 3.93 7.02 16.64
N TYR A 204 4.72 7.99 17.08
CA TYR A 204 4.99 9.20 16.31
C TYR A 204 6.31 9.81 16.76
N THR A 205 7.17 10.14 15.80
CA THR A 205 8.42 10.85 16.08
C THR A 205 8.64 11.95 15.05
N ASN A 206 9.20 13.06 15.52
CA ASN A 206 9.77 14.12 14.69
C ASN A 206 11.04 14.62 15.40
N LEU A 207 12.12 13.86 15.22
CA LEU A 207 13.45 14.05 15.79
C LEU A 207 14.50 14.00 14.66
N PRO A 208 14.65 15.09 13.88
CA PRO A 208 15.61 15.17 12.78
C PRO A 208 17.05 14.88 13.17
N GLY A 209 17.47 15.22 14.40
CA GLY A 209 18.81 14.90 14.92
C GLY A 209 19.13 13.40 14.96
N TYR A 210 18.10 12.55 14.96
CA TYR A 210 18.22 11.09 14.85
C TYR A 210 17.85 10.55 13.46
N ASN A 211 17.63 11.42 12.46
CA ASN A 211 17.05 11.09 11.17
C ASN A 211 15.67 10.40 11.28
N LYS A 212 14.85 10.82 12.24
CA LYS A 212 13.51 10.24 12.46
C LYS A 212 12.40 11.27 12.28
N ASN A 213 11.47 11.01 11.37
CA ASN A 213 10.27 11.83 11.19
C ASN A 213 9.11 11.07 10.52
N TRP A 214 8.46 10.16 11.25
CA TRP A 214 7.32 9.39 10.73
C TRP A 214 6.33 9.00 11.83
N LEU A 215 5.19 8.45 11.42
CA LEU A 215 4.24 7.78 12.33
C LEU A 215 3.78 6.44 11.77
N TRP A 216 3.37 5.55 12.67
CA TRP A 216 2.63 4.32 12.34
C TRP A 216 1.21 4.41 12.87
N ARG A 217 0.31 3.61 12.30
CA ARG A 217 -1.10 3.63 12.70
C ARG A 217 -1.26 3.13 14.15
N GLY A 218 -1.74 4.03 15.02
CA GLY A 218 -2.03 3.76 16.43
C GLY A 218 -3.53 3.82 16.79
N ASP A 219 -4.39 4.17 15.83
CA ASP A 219 -5.82 4.49 15.99
C ASP A 219 -6.58 3.56 16.97
N SER A 220 -6.61 2.25 16.70
CA SER A 220 -7.25 1.23 17.56
C SER A 220 -6.24 0.29 18.23
N LEU A 221 -4.94 0.53 18.04
CA LEU A 221 -3.87 -0.43 18.29
C LEU A 221 -3.81 -0.92 19.74
N TRP A 222 -4.05 -0.01 20.70
CA TRP A 222 -4.04 -0.37 22.11
C TRP A 222 -5.07 -1.44 22.45
N HIS A 223 -6.29 -1.34 21.92
CA HIS A 223 -7.32 -2.37 22.11
C HIS A 223 -6.96 -3.66 21.37
N ASP A 224 -6.54 -3.53 20.12
CA ASP A 224 -6.28 -4.66 19.23
C ASP A 224 -5.14 -5.55 19.77
N ARG A 225 -3.99 -4.97 20.16
CA ARG A 225 -2.85 -5.76 20.68
C ARG A 225 -3.19 -6.51 21.97
N TRP A 226 -3.97 -5.93 22.88
CA TRP A 226 -4.42 -6.64 24.09
C TRP A 226 -5.34 -7.82 23.77
N ASN A 227 -6.26 -7.64 22.81
CA ASN A 227 -7.11 -8.74 22.34
C ASN A 227 -6.32 -9.84 21.62
N LEU A 228 -5.28 -9.49 20.85
CA LEU A 228 -4.36 -10.48 20.27
C LEU A 228 -3.60 -11.24 21.35
N ALA A 229 -3.10 -10.56 22.39
CA ALA A 229 -2.43 -11.21 23.51
C ALA A 229 -3.37 -12.22 24.21
N PHE A 230 -4.64 -11.85 24.44
CA PHE A 230 -5.66 -12.77 24.97
C PHE A 230 -5.91 -13.95 24.05
N THR A 231 -5.92 -13.71 22.74
CA THR A 231 -6.12 -14.75 21.73
C THR A 231 -5.00 -15.79 21.80
N LEU A 232 -3.74 -15.35 21.82
CA LEU A 232 -2.60 -16.26 21.84
C LEU A 232 -2.56 -17.13 23.09
N VAL A 233 -2.98 -16.62 24.25
CA VAL A 233 -3.02 -17.41 25.50
C VAL A 233 -4.32 -18.18 25.75
N SER A 234 -5.38 -17.91 24.97
CA SER A 234 -6.65 -18.66 25.04
C SER A 234 -6.57 -20.04 24.37
N GLN A 235 -5.63 -20.21 23.44
CA GLN A 235 -5.58 -21.39 22.58
C GLN A 235 -4.54 -22.40 23.09
N ASP A 236 -5.01 -23.40 23.84
CA ASP A 236 -4.16 -24.50 24.39
C ASP A 236 -3.53 -25.40 23.30
N GLN A 237 -3.98 -25.28 22.05
CA GLN A 237 -3.55 -26.12 20.93
C GLN A 237 -2.18 -25.70 20.35
N TRP A 238 -1.71 -24.47 20.62
CA TRP A 238 -0.47 -23.95 20.01
C TRP A 238 0.72 -24.06 20.97
N PRO A 239 1.84 -24.67 20.55
CA PRO A 239 3.06 -24.66 21.35
C PRO A 239 3.63 -23.24 21.45
N GLY A 240 4.12 -22.86 22.64
CA GLY A 240 4.96 -21.67 22.81
C GLY A 240 4.23 -20.34 23.07
N GLN A 241 2.99 -20.35 23.59
CA GLN A 241 2.26 -19.14 24.01
C GLN A 241 3.16 -18.07 24.67
N PRO A 242 2.90 -16.76 24.47
CA PRO A 242 3.72 -15.70 25.07
C PRO A 242 3.86 -15.89 26.59
N GLU A 243 5.10 -16.04 27.05
CA GLU A 243 5.44 -16.11 28.49
C GLU A 243 5.54 -14.70 29.06
N TYR A 244 6.01 -13.76 28.24
CA TYR A 244 6.21 -12.38 28.64
C TYR A 244 5.53 -11.41 27.67
N LEU A 245 5.13 -10.25 28.18
CA LEU A 245 4.76 -9.09 27.38
C LEU A 245 5.70 -7.94 27.70
N GLN A 246 6.02 -7.12 26.70
CA GLN A 246 6.69 -5.85 26.93
C GLN A 246 5.88 -4.73 26.31
N ILE A 247 5.44 -3.80 27.16
CA ILE A 247 4.82 -2.55 26.75
C ILE A 247 5.92 -1.63 26.22
N ILE A 248 5.80 -1.20 24.96
CA ILE A 248 6.67 -0.24 24.30
C ILE A 248 5.89 1.08 24.28
N SER A 249 6.10 2.01 25.20
CA SER A 249 7.09 2.06 26.29
C SER A 249 6.53 2.72 27.55
N TRP A 250 7.33 2.82 28.61
CA TRP A 250 7.01 3.59 29.81
C TRP A 250 7.30 5.08 29.63
N ASN A 251 8.50 5.47 29.17
CA ASN A 251 8.99 6.86 29.16
C ASN A 251 9.76 7.24 27.88
N ASP A 252 9.49 6.58 26.75
CA ASP A 252 10.04 7.03 25.47
C ASP A 252 9.14 8.13 24.88
N TYR A 253 9.40 9.37 25.31
CA TYR A 253 8.63 10.53 24.89
C TYR A 253 8.89 10.93 23.43
N GLY A 254 10.11 10.67 22.93
CA GLY A 254 10.52 11.04 21.59
C GLY A 254 9.87 10.23 20.46
N GLU A 255 9.29 9.09 20.80
CA GLU A 255 8.55 8.23 19.85
C GLU A 255 7.06 8.11 20.18
N SER A 256 6.58 8.93 21.13
CA SER A 256 5.15 9.11 21.45
C SER A 256 4.39 7.85 21.88
N HIS A 257 5.08 6.79 22.27
CA HIS A 257 4.46 5.52 22.66
C HIS A 257 4.52 5.24 24.17
N TYR A 258 4.87 6.24 24.96
CA TYR A 258 4.91 6.18 26.42
C TYR A 258 3.52 5.97 27.03
N VAL A 259 3.43 5.21 28.13
CA VAL A 259 2.24 5.10 29.00
C VAL A 259 2.50 5.64 30.42
N GLY A 260 3.74 5.98 30.73
CA GLY A 260 4.13 6.62 31.99
C GLY A 260 3.62 8.05 32.12
N PRO A 261 3.76 8.66 33.31
CA PRO A 261 3.39 10.05 33.49
C PRO A 261 4.29 10.98 32.66
N LEU A 262 3.78 12.14 32.26
CA LEU A 262 4.62 13.23 31.76
C LEU A 262 5.60 13.67 32.86
N ASN A 263 6.86 13.88 32.49
CA ASN A 263 7.91 14.31 33.40
C ASN A 263 8.89 15.26 32.69
N ASP A 264 8.82 16.55 33.03
CA ASP A 264 9.65 17.59 32.39
C ASP A 264 11.15 17.37 32.56
N LYS A 265 11.58 16.54 33.53
CA LYS A 265 12.97 16.13 33.74
C LYS A 265 13.49 15.11 32.71
N ALA A 266 12.61 14.58 31.84
CA ALA A 266 12.93 13.49 30.91
C ALA A 266 12.73 13.84 29.43
N TYR A 267 12.73 15.14 29.09
CA TYR A 267 12.54 15.61 27.72
C TYR A 267 13.85 15.95 27.00
N VAL A 268 14.98 15.46 27.47
CA VAL A 268 16.30 15.70 26.85
C VAL A 268 16.35 15.22 25.39
N ALA A 269 15.61 14.15 25.06
CA ALA A 269 15.53 13.62 23.70
C ALA A 269 15.01 14.62 22.66
N PHE A 270 14.21 15.62 23.05
CA PHE A 270 13.71 16.66 22.13
C PHE A 270 14.79 17.69 21.78
N GLU A 271 15.75 17.92 22.68
CA GLU A 271 16.88 18.81 22.42
C GLU A 271 17.94 18.10 21.57
N ILE A 272 18.34 16.89 21.97
CA ILE A 272 19.33 16.09 21.22
C ILE A 272 18.80 15.68 19.85
N GLY A 273 17.54 15.27 19.78
CA GLY A 273 16.87 14.90 18.54
C GLY A 273 16.45 16.09 17.67
N GLU A 274 16.78 17.33 18.07
CA GLU A 274 16.48 18.56 17.34
C GLU A 274 15.00 18.73 16.95
N ALA A 275 14.08 18.37 17.86
CA ALA A 275 12.65 18.42 17.61
C ALA A 275 12.20 19.86 17.26
N PRO A 276 11.25 20.03 16.32
CA PRO A 276 10.75 21.37 15.97
C PRO A 276 10.09 22.06 17.15
N TYR A 277 9.46 21.31 18.05
CA TYR A 277 8.97 21.71 19.36
C TYR A 277 8.73 20.45 20.21
N ASN A 278 8.46 20.62 21.49
CA ASN A 278 8.15 19.50 22.37
C ASN A 278 6.67 19.13 22.22
N TYR A 279 6.38 18.12 21.39
CA TYR A 279 5.04 17.65 21.07
C TYR A 279 4.40 16.75 22.15
N VAL A 280 5.06 16.54 23.30
CA VAL A 280 4.47 15.81 24.44
C VAL A 280 3.92 16.73 25.53
N LYS A 281 4.22 18.04 25.49
CA LYS A 281 3.65 19.02 26.42
C LYS A 281 2.13 19.04 26.30
N GLY A 282 1.45 18.77 27.42
CA GLY A 282 -0.02 18.74 27.47
C GLY A 282 -0.66 17.52 26.80
N MET A 283 0.13 16.50 26.43
CA MET A 283 -0.34 15.25 25.84
C MET A 283 -0.14 14.08 26.83
N PRO A 284 -0.96 13.98 27.90
CA PRO A 284 -0.87 12.87 28.85
C PRO A 284 -1.27 11.56 28.15
N HIS A 285 -0.53 10.48 28.42
CA HIS A 285 -0.83 9.12 27.94
C HIS A 285 -1.20 8.14 29.06
N ASP A 286 -1.17 8.61 30.30
CA ASP A 286 -1.38 7.77 31.48
C ASP A 286 -2.83 7.27 31.63
N GLY A 287 -3.77 7.82 30.85
CA GLY A 287 -5.12 7.29 30.70
C GLY A 287 -5.15 5.84 30.22
N TRP A 288 -4.26 5.45 29.30
CA TRP A 288 -4.18 4.06 28.82
C TRP A 288 -3.84 3.06 29.94
N ARG A 289 -3.10 3.49 30.97
CA ARG A 289 -2.77 2.65 32.13
C ARG A 289 -3.99 2.22 32.93
N LYS A 290 -5.12 2.94 32.83
CA LYS A 290 -6.35 2.59 33.58
C LYS A 290 -6.97 1.26 33.15
N LEU A 291 -6.63 0.76 31.95
CA LEU A 291 -7.09 -0.55 31.45
C LEU A 291 -6.14 -1.69 31.84
N LEU A 292 -4.88 -1.37 32.17
CA LEU A 292 -3.82 -2.35 32.38
C LEU A 292 -4.05 -3.32 33.54
N PRO A 293 -4.57 -2.92 34.72
CA PRO A 293 -4.82 -3.88 35.79
C PRO A 293 -5.69 -5.06 35.35
N TYR A 294 -6.81 -4.78 34.67
CA TYR A 294 -7.68 -5.82 34.13
C TYR A 294 -6.98 -6.62 33.03
N ALA A 295 -6.31 -5.95 32.09
CA ALA A 295 -5.71 -6.61 30.94
C ALA A 295 -4.55 -7.54 31.35
N ILE A 296 -3.65 -7.05 32.21
CA ILE A 296 -2.52 -7.81 32.75
C ILE A 296 -3.01 -8.97 33.61
N ASP A 297 -3.96 -8.74 34.52
CA ASP A 297 -4.50 -9.82 35.36
C ASP A 297 -5.21 -10.88 34.51
N THR A 298 -5.91 -10.49 33.44
CA THR A 298 -6.54 -11.42 32.51
C THR A 298 -5.51 -12.21 31.72
N PHE A 299 -4.43 -11.58 31.23
CA PHE A 299 -3.32 -12.26 30.55
C PHE A 299 -2.63 -13.28 31.47
N LYS A 300 -2.34 -12.90 32.72
CA LYS A 300 -1.63 -13.75 33.68
C LYS A 300 -2.49 -14.89 34.21
N ASN A 301 -3.73 -14.59 34.58
CA ASN A 301 -4.60 -15.53 35.32
C ASN A 301 -5.67 -16.18 34.43
N GLY A 302 -5.80 -15.74 33.17
CA GLY A 302 -6.86 -16.16 32.24
C GLY A 302 -8.23 -15.53 32.52
N ILE A 303 -8.39 -14.76 33.58
CA ILE A 303 -9.63 -14.04 33.92
C ILE A 303 -9.33 -12.98 34.99
N ALA A 304 -10.01 -11.83 34.93
CA ALA A 304 -9.94 -10.80 35.96
C ALA A 304 -11.34 -10.29 36.34
N THR A 305 -11.47 -9.79 37.57
CA THR A 305 -12.71 -9.17 38.06
C THR A 305 -12.62 -7.65 37.86
N ILE A 306 -13.68 -7.08 37.28
CA ILE A 306 -13.88 -5.65 37.14
C ILE A 306 -14.48 -5.12 38.43
N ASN A 307 -13.69 -4.34 39.16
CA ASN A 307 -14.11 -3.70 40.42
C ASN A 307 -14.55 -2.24 40.25
N GLN A 308 -14.20 -1.66 39.09
CA GLN A 308 -14.53 -0.28 38.74
C GLN A 308 -14.64 -0.17 37.21
N GLU A 309 -15.65 0.55 36.73
CA GLU A 309 -15.83 0.78 35.30
C GLU A 309 -14.99 2.00 34.88
N VAL A 310 -14.33 1.88 33.73
CA VAL A 310 -13.34 2.85 33.23
C VAL A 310 -13.73 3.26 31.82
N LEU A 311 -13.57 4.53 31.48
CA LEU A 311 -13.59 5.02 30.11
C LEU A 311 -12.27 5.72 29.83
N VAL A 312 -11.60 5.34 28.76
CA VAL A 312 -10.35 5.94 28.25
C VAL A 312 -10.61 6.42 26.82
N ALA A 313 -10.14 7.61 26.47
CA ALA A 313 -10.28 8.15 25.13
C ALA A 313 -8.98 8.82 24.66
N TRP A 314 -8.71 8.74 23.37
CA TRP A 314 -7.54 9.35 22.75
C TRP A 314 -7.83 9.87 21.35
N TYR A 315 -7.20 10.99 21.00
CA TYR A 315 -7.32 11.64 19.70
C TYR A 315 -6.27 12.75 19.53
N ARG A 316 -5.99 13.10 18.27
CA ARG A 316 -5.24 14.32 17.95
C ARG A 316 -6.11 15.55 18.24
N LEU A 317 -5.50 16.59 18.82
CA LEU A 317 -6.23 17.83 19.15
C LEU A 317 -6.53 18.71 17.93
N THR A 318 -5.96 18.37 16.77
CA THR A 318 -6.11 19.13 15.52
C THR A 318 -6.41 18.19 14.37
N PRO A 319 -7.37 18.51 13.48
CA PRO A 319 -7.58 17.77 12.23
C PRO A 319 -6.29 17.61 11.41
N ALA A 320 -6.13 16.50 10.69
CA ALA A 320 -4.94 16.22 9.87
C ALA A 320 -4.59 17.36 8.91
N SER A 321 -5.62 17.97 8.32
CA SER A 321 -5.53 19.05 7.34
C SER A 321 -5.48 20.45 7.95
N ALA A 322 -5.49 20.60 9.29
CA ALA A 322 -5.53 21.92 9.92
C ALA A 322 -4.23 22.72 9.72
N CYS A 323 -3.10 22.03 9.65
CA CYS A 323 -1.75 22.60 9.65
C CYS A 323 -0.79 21.78 8.77
N ALA A 324 0.44 22.26 8.59
CA ALA A 324 1.47 21.52 7.87
C ALA A 324 1.85 20.25 8.64
N THR A 325 2.27 19.20 7.92
CA THR A 325 2.68 17.93 8.55
C THR A 325 3.99 18.03 9.34
N GLY A 326 4.80 19.08 9.10
CA GLY A 326 6.14 19.20 9.67
C GLY A 326 7.16 18.25 9.04
N GLY A 327 6.91 17.83 7.79
CA GLY A 327 7.72 16.82 7.08
C GLY A 327 7.45 15.38 7.54
N THR A 328 6.55 15.18 8.50
CA THR A 328 6.19 13.84 8.98
C THR A 328 5.49 13.04 7.87
N THR A 329 6.02 11.86 7.58
CA THR A 329 5.39 10.86 6.71
C THR A 329 4.57 9.87 7.53
N GLY A 330 3.52 9.32 6.94
CA GLY A 330 2.98 8.03 7.37
C GLY A 330 3.90 6.93 6.85
N ASN A 331 4.35 6.03 7.72
CA ASN A 331 5.44 5.07 7.47
C ASN A 331 6.77 5.74 7.03
N THR A 332 7.81 4.93 6.82
CA THR A 332 9.10 5.39 6.31
C THR A 332 9.79 4.33 5.46
N ALA A 333 10.43 4.77 4.36
CA ALA A 333 11.24 3.90 3.52
C ALA A 333 12.45 3.32 4.27
N ALA A 334 12.93 4.01 5.32
CA ALA A 334 14.01 3.52 6.18
C ALA A 334 13.64 2.23 6.94
N GLN A 335 12.35 1.93 7.06
CA GLN A 335 11.80 0.70 7.64
C GLN A 335 11.21 -0.22 6.57
N LEU A 336 11.62 -0.04 5.30
CA LEU A 336 11.16 -0.81 4.14
C LEU A 336 9.65 -0.74 3.89
N GLN A 337 8.99 0.34 4.35
CA GLN A 337 7.57 0.55 4.16
C GLN A 337 7.30 1.71 3.20
N PRO A 338 6.30 1.60 2.30
CA PRO A 338 5.90 2.70 1.43
C PRO A 338 5.44 3.90 2.26
N GLU A 339 6.01 5.07 1.97
CA GLU A 339 5.63 6.34 2.58
C GLU A 339 4.29 6.83 2.03
N MET A 340 3.48 7.39 2.92
CA MET A 340 2.14 7.86 2.60
C MET A 340 1.74 9.08 3.44
N PRO A 341 0.62 9.76 3.14
CA PRO A 341 0.18 10.88 3.96
C PRO A 341 -0.11 10.46 5.42
N PRO A 342 0.43 11.16 6.43
CA PRO A 342 0.25 10.79 7.85
C PRO A 342 -1.21 10.79 8.31
N GLY A 343 -2.07 11.58 7.66
CA GLY A 343 -3.51 11.62 7.95
C GLY A 343 -4.27 10.36 7.56
N GLU A 344 -3.72 9.51 6.68
CA GLU A 344 -4.32 8.21 6.33
C GLU A 344 -4.10 7.17 7.44
N LEU A 345 -3.00 7.30 8.18
CA LEU A 345 -2.63 6.43 9.30
C LEU A 345 -3.15 6.90 10.65
N SER A 346 -3.32 8.21 10.83
CA SER A 346 -3.87 8.81 12.04
C SER A 346 -5.16 9.57 11.71
N GLN A 347 -6.28 8.86 11.77
CA GLN A 347 -7.57 9.35 11.27
C GLN A 347 -8.15 10.48 12.13
N ASP A 348 -9.01 11.30 11.51
CA ASP A 348 -9.73 12.39 12.16
C ASP A 348 -10.92 11.88 13.02
N LYS A 349 -10.60 11.09 14.04
CA LYS A 349 -11.55 10.41 14.93
C LYS A 349 -11.17 10.54 16.41
N ILE A 350 -12.18 10.43 17.26
CA ILE A 350 -12.05 10.19 18.70
C ILE A 350 -12.15 8.69 18.94
N PHE A 351 -11.07 8.07 19.43
CA PHE A 351 -11.04 6.67 19.79
C PHE A 351 -11.25 6.52 21.29
N PHE A 352 -11.94 5.47 21.72
CA PHE A 352 -12.18 5.23 23.13
C PHE A 352 -12.36 3.74 23.42
N SER A 353 -11.92 3.35 24.61
CA SER A 353 -12.16 2.01 25.15
C SER A 353 -12.76 2.12 26.54
N ALA A 354 -13.65 1.20 26.88
CA ALA A 354 -14.31 1.18 28.18
C ALA A 354 -14.26 -0.21 28.81
N LEU A 355 -13.87 -0.29 30.08
CA LEU A 355 -13.96 -1.50 30.88
C LEU A 355 -15.30 -1.51 31.60
N LEU A 356 -16.22 -2.38 31.20
CA LEU A 356 -17.62 -2.35 31.64
C LEU A 356 -18.10 -3.70 32.18
N THR A 357 -19.09 -3.64 33.07
CA THR A 357 -19.77 -4.81 33.66
C THR A 357 -21.12 -5.11 33.02
N SER A 358 -21.55 -4.26 32.08
CA SER A 358 -22.75 -4.42 31.28
C SER A 358 -22.67 -3.50 30.06
N LEU A 359 -23.54 -3.72 29.06
CA LEU A 359 -23.61 -2.84 27.90
C LEU A 359 -24.07 -1.44 28.31
N LEU A 360 -23.20 -0.45 28.14
CA LEU A 360 -23.52 0.97 28.18
C LEU A 360 -23.40 1.56 26.77
N THR A 361 -24.11 2.64 26.48
CA THR A 361 -24.05 3.32 25.19
C THR A 361 -23.16 4.56 25.27
N PRO A 362 -22.14 4.70 24.41
CA PRO A 362 -21.33 5.90 24.35
C PRO A 362 -22.07 7.05 23.65
N ARG A 363 -21.86 8.26 24.14
CA ARG A 363 -22.31 9.52 23.53
C ARG A 363 -21.12 10.47 23.44
N VAL A 364 -20.89 11.01 22.26
CA VAL A 364 -19.84 12.01 22.02
C VAL A 364 -20.49 13.35 21.73
N THR A 365 -20.04 14.39 22.41
CA THR A 365 -20.46 15.78 22.18
C THR A 365 -19.25 16.61 21.79
N ILE A 366 -19.35 17.33 20.67
CA ILE A 366 -18.34 18.29 20.23
C ILE A 366 -19.04 19.64 20.08
N ASP A 367 -18.60 20.63 20.84
CA ASP A 367 -19.18 21.99 20.86
C ASP A 367 -20.71 22.00 21.01
N GLY A 368 -21.22 21.25 21.98
CA GLY A 368 -22.65 21.12 22.27
C GLY A 368 -23.44 20.22 21.31
N GLN A 369 -22.84 19.76 20.20
CA GLN A 369 -23.47 18.81 19.28
C GLN A 369 -23.26 17.37 19.73
N ARG A 370 -24.30 16.79 20.33
CA ARG A 370 -24.31 15.43 20.86
C ARG A 370 -24.69 14.39 19.81
N ARG A 371 -23.95 13.27 19.77
CA ARG A 371 -24.23 12.07 18.97
C ARG A 371 -24.16 10.81 19.82
N VAL A 372 -25.05 9.86 19.55
CA VAL A 372 -24.96 8.49 20.07
C VAL A 372 -24.01 7.71 19.17
N VAL A 373 -23.14 6.90 19.77
CA VAL A 373 -22.10 6.14 19.06
C VAL A 373 -22.31 4.65 19.33
N ASN A 374 -22.03 3.81 18.34
CA ASN A 374 -22.03 2.36 18.50
C ASN A 374 -20.63 1.89 18.92
N TRP A 375 -20.55 0.73 19.57
CA TRP A 375 -19.27 0.08 19.79
C TRP A 375 -18.78 -0.56 18.49
N ASP A 376 -17.50 -0.36 18.17
CA ASP A 376 -16.82 -1.03 17.06
C ASP A 376 -16.49 -2.48 17.46
N ASP A 377 -16.14 -2.70 18.74
CA ASP A 377 -15.97 -4.03 19.34
C ASP A 377 -16.51 -4.09 20.78
N ALA A 378 -16.97 -5.28 21.17
CA ALA A 378 -17.52 -5.57 22.48
C ALA A 378 -17.17 -7.00 22.93
N PRO A 379 -16.84 -7.22 24.21
CA PRO A 379 -16.44 -8.52 24.73
C PRO A 379 -17.62 -9.50 24.76
N TYR A 380 -17.33 -10.80 24.68
CA TYR A 380 -18.35 -11.84 24.83
C TYR A 380 -19.08 -11.71 26.17
N GLY A 381 -20.42 -11.69 26.14
CA GLY A 381 -21.24 -11.52 27.34
C GLY A 381 -21.30 -10.09 27.89
N TYR A 382 -20.74 -9.09 27.18
CA TYR A 382 -20.80 -7.66 27.53
C TYR A 382 -20.17 -7.30 28.89
N VAL A 383 -19.21 -8.11 29.35
CA VAL A 383 -18.37 -7.85 30.53
C VAL A 383 -16.91 -7.90 30.10
N GLY A 384 -16.19 -6.79 30.19
CA GLY A 384 -14.81 -6.68 29.72
C GLY A 384 -14.51 -5.36 29.02
N MET A 385 -13.52 -5.38 28.13
CA MET A 385 -13.07 -4.20 27.37
C MET A 385 -13.88 -4.03 26.08
N PHE A 386 -14.55 -2.90 25.96
CA PHE A 386 -15.24 -2.41 24.76
C PHE A 386 -14.36 -1.40 24.03
N HIS A 387 -14.53 -1.28 22.72
CA HIS A 387 -13.83 -0.30 21.89
C HIS A 387 -14.75 0.36 20.88
N GLY A 388 -14.56 1.66 20.64
CA GLY A 388 -15.33 2.42 19.67
C GLY A 388 -14.59 3.65 19.20
N SER A 389 -15.08 4.21 18.09
CA SER A 389 -14.53 5.41 17.48
C SER A 389 -15.63 6.35 16.99
N PHE A 390 -15.28 7.63 16.85
CA PHE A 390 -16.21 8.65 16.38
C PHE A 390 -15.50 9.67 15.48
N ALA A 391 -15.89 9.75 14.21
CA ALA A 391 -15.39 10.77 13.30
C ALA A 391 -15.93 12.16 13.68
N TYR A 392 -15.02 13.12 13.89
CA TYR A 392 -15.42 14.49 14.19
C TYR A 392 -15.72 15.32 12.94
N GLU A 393 -15.38 14.85 11.73
CA GLU A 393 -15.79 15.44 10.45
C GLU A 393 -15.52 16.96 10.36
N GLY A 394 -14.32 17.36 10.79
CA GLY A 394 -13.90 18.77 10.82
C GLY A 394 -14.52 19.63 11.93
N ARG A 395 -15.36 19.07 12.81
CA ARG A 395 -15.86 19.75 14.01
C ARG A 395 -14.73 20.01 14.99
N VAL A 396 -14.79 21.17 15.64
CA VAL A 396 -13.82 21.63 16.64
C VAL A 396 -14.56 22.21 17.85
N GLY A 397 -13.89 22.33 18.98
CA GLY A 397 -14.43 22.83 20.24
C GLY A 397 -14.37 21.78 21.35
N LYS A 398 -15.13 22.03 22.42
CA LYS A 398 -15.12 21.19 23.64
C LYS A 398 -15.58 19.77 23.34
N VAL A 399 -14.80 18.79 23.78
CA VAL A 399 -15.10 17.36 23.65
C VAL A 399 -15.62 16.80 24.96
N LEU A 400 -16.75 16.09 24.90
CA LEU A 400 -17.32 15.36 26.03
C LEU A 400 -17.71 13.96 25.59
N ILE A 401 -17.30 12.95 26.36
CA ILE A 401 -17.66 11.56 26.11
C ILE A 401 -18.41 11.03 27.34
N GLU A 402 -19.63 10.57 27.13
CA GLU A 402 -20.52 10.07 28.18
C GLU A 402 -20.82 8.59 27.94
N LEU A 403 -20.87 7.79 29.00
CA LEU A 403 -21.48 6.47 28.97
C LEU A 403 -22.85 6.54 29.59
N VAL A 404 -23.86 6.02 28.91
CA VAL A 404 -25.25 6.02 29.40
C VAL A 404 -25.81 4.62 29.54
N ASP A 405 -26.67 4.44 30.55
CA ASP A 405 -27.41 3.20 30.73
C ASP A 405 -28.68 3.14 29.86
N ALA A 406 -29.40 2.02 29.94
CA ALA A 406 -30.65 1.80 29.19
C ALA A 406 -31.79 2.77 29.57
N SER A 407 -31.73 3.42 30.74
CA SER A 407 -32.68 4.46 31.14
C SER A 407 -32.33 5.83 30.56
N GLY A 408 -31.14 5.96 29.97
CA GLY A 408 -30.59 7.19 29.43
C GLY A 408 -29.82 8.03 30.47
N ALA A 409 -29.61 7.50 31.69
CA ALA A 409 -28.85 8.18 32.73
C ALA A 409 -27.34 8.09 32.44
N VAL A 410 -26.62 9.17 32.71
CA VAL A 410 -25.16 9.24 32.53
C VAL A 410 -24.46 8.53 33.69
N VAL A 411 -23.67 7.52 33.37
CA VAL A 411 -22.92 6.67 34.31
C VAL A 411 -21.48 7.15 34.48
N ALA A 412 -20.87 7.60 33.39
CA ALA A 412 -19.52 8.18 33.37
C ALA A 412 -19.46 9.36 32.42
N THR A 413 -18.62 10.33 32.75
CA THR A 413 -18.35 11.51 31.93
C THR A 413 -16.85 11.76 31.88
N LEU A 414 -16.32 11.85 30.66
CA LEU A 414 -14.95 12.23 30.37
C LEU A 414 -14.96 13.59 29.67
N ASN A 415 -14.36 14.58 30.31
CA ASN A 415 -14.11 15.88 29.71
C ASN A 415 -12.81 15.78 28.92
N GLY A 416 -12.93 15.84 27.59
CA GLY A 416 -11.81 15.78 26.67
C GLY A 416 -11.11 17.13 26.55
N ALA A 417 -9.86 17.13 26.09
CA ALA A 417 -9.22 18.34 25.60
C ALA A 417 -9.93 18.86 24.33
N ASP A 418 -9.95 20.18 24.15
CA ASP A 418 -10.66 20.82 23.04
C ASP A 418 -10.01 20.47 21.70
N LEU A 419 -10.84 20.16 20.70
CA LEU A 419 -10.41 20.11 19.30
C LEU A 419 -10.22 21.53 18.80
N THR A 420 -9.11 21.82 18.13
CA THR A 420 -8.79 23.15 17.62
C THR A 420 -8.28 23.08 16.18
N LYS A 421 -8.16 24.23 15.52
CA LYS A 421 -7.45 24.36 14.23
C LYS A 421 -6.10 25.06 14.39
N THR A 422 -5.65 25.29 15.61
CA THR A 422 -4.45 26.06 15.92
C THR A 422 -3.36 25.10 16.32
N CYS A 423 -2.23 25.15 15.62
CA CYS A 423 -1.08 24.31 15.90
C CYS A 423 0.10 25.11 16.42
N GLU A 424 0.85 24.52 17.34
CA GLU A 424 2.13 25.08 17.77
C GLU A 424 3.09 25.12 16.56
N LYS A 425 3.67 26.30 16.31
CA LYS A 425 4.53 26.57 15.14
C LYS A 425 3.89 26.23 13.77
N GLY A 426 2.57 26.12 13.68
CA GLY A 426 1.88 25.78 12.43
C GLY A 426 2.10 24.33 11.97
N ILE A 427 2.54 23.43 12.85
CA ILE A 427 2.80 22.02 12.56
C ILE A 427 1.79 21.14 13.31
N THR A 428 1.12 20.24 12.60
CA THR A 428 0.21 19.26 13.19
C THR A 428 0.95 18.41 14.22
N ASN A 429 0.43 18.33 15.44
CA ASN A 429 0.92 17.39 16.44
C ASN A 429 0.25 16.03 16.23
N TRP A 430 1.03 15.03 15.85
CA TRP A 430 0.54 13.67 15.62
C TRP A 430 0.55 12.80 16.90
N ASN A 431 1.05 13.34 18.00
CA ASN A 431 0.95 12.75 19.34
C ASN A 431 -0.47 12.95 19.89
N PRO A 432 -1.18 11.88 20.33
CA PRO A 432 -2.55 12.02 20.79
C PRO A 432 -2.61 12.60 22.21
N TRP A 433 -3.71 13.29 22.50
CA TRP A 433 -4.11 13.50 23.88
C TRP A 433 -4.84 12.25 24.38
N VAL A 434 -4.55 11.79 25.59
CA VAL A 434 -5.26 10.65 26.22
C VAL A 434 -5.89 11.07 27.54
N GLY A 435 -7.20 10.89 27.63
CA GLY A 435 -7.98 11.10 28.84
C GLY A 435 -8.51 9.80 29.42
N SER A 436 -8.82 9.82 30.72
CA SER A 436 -9.60 8.75 31.33
C SER A 436 -10.53 9.27 32.42
N THR A 437 -11.58 8.50 32.70
CA THR A 437 -12.49 8.69 33.82
C THR A 437 -12.89 7.33 34.37
N THR A 438 -13.33 7.32 35.63
CA THR A 438 -13.80 6.11 36.30
C THR A 438 -15.15 6.37 36.92
N THR A 439 -16.02 5.36 36.95
CA THR A 439 -17.31 5.50 37.60
C THR A 439 -17.14 5.64 39.11
N THR A 440 -18.05 6.37 39.74
CA THR A 440 -18.11 6.50 41.21
C THR A 440 -18.73 5.27 41.88
N ARG A 441 -19.41 4.42 41.09
CA ARG A 441 -20.05 3.20 41.54
C ARG A 441 -19.02 2.07 41.59
N SER A 442 -18.81 1.50 42.77
CA SER A 442 -18.11 0.21 42.89
C SER A 442 -18.97 -0.89 42.27
N VAL A 443 -18.34 -1.70 41.43
CA VAL A 443 -18.97 -2.85 40.76
C VAL A 443 -18.17 -4.11 41.09
N SER A 444 -18.70 -5.28 40.76
CA SER A 444 -17.97 -6.54 40.86
C SER A 444 -18.56 -7.52 39.86
N ALA A 445 -17.90 -7.66 38.71
CA ALA A 445 -18.25 -8.66 37.71
C ALA A 445 -16.99 -9.18 37.02
N ALA A 446 -17.00 -10.45 36.63
CA ALA A 446 -15.98 -11.04 35.80
C ALA A 446 -16.62 -11.59 34.51
N PRO A 447 -15.87 -11.71 33.40
CA PRO A 447 -16.36 -12.38 32.21
C PRO A 447 -16.91 -13.78 32.52
N ALA A 448 -17.94 -14.21 31.79
CA ALA A 448 -18.58 -15.51 32.03
C ALA A 448 -17.65 -16.70 31.77
N LEU A 449 -16.64 -16.52 30.90
CA LEU A 449 -15.68 -17.55 30.49
C LEU A 449 -14.26 -17.03 30.73
N SER A 450 -13.40 -17.86 31.31
CA SER A 450 -11.95 -17.63 31.33
C SER A 450 -11.36 -17.78 29.91
N LEU A 451 -10.20 -17.20 29.64
CA LEU A 451 -9.53 -17.28 28.34
C LEU A 451 -9.33 -18.74 27.88
N SER A 452 -8.94 -19.65 28.76
CA SER A 452 -8.81 -21.10 28.44
C SER A 452 -10.13 -21.80 28.06
N LYS A 453 -11.28 -21.15 28.30
CA LYS A 453 -12.61 -21.62 27.90
C LYS A 453 -13.20 -20.79 26.75
N GLN A 454 -12.46 -19.79 26.29
CA GLN A 454 -12.82 -19.01 25.12
C GLN A 454 -12.04 -19.55 23.92
N GLN A 455 -12.67 -19.47 22.77
CA GLN A 455 -12.05 -19.75 21.48
C GLN A 455 -12.28 -18.55 20.58
N CYS A 456 -11.54 -18.48 19.48
CA CYS A 456 -11.92 -17.56 18.44
C CYS A 456 -13.33 -17.91 17.96
N MET A 457 -14.17 -16.89 17.74
CA MET A 457 -15.53 -17.05 17.19
C MET A 457 -15.77 -16.20 15.94
N LYS A 458 -14.89 -15.23 15.67
CA LYS A 458 -14.79 -14.51 14.41
C LYS A 458 -13.33 -14.24 14.11
N GLY A 459 -12.93 -14.48 12.87
CA GLY A 459 -11.60 -14.19 12.40
C GLY A 459 -11.61 -13.76 10.94
N THR A 460 -10.49 -13.22 10.50
CA THR A 460 -10.22 -12.79 9.13
C THR A 460 -8.81 -13.22 8.73
N GLY A 461 -8.39 -12.98 7.50
CA GLY A 461 -7.01 -13.20 7.03
C GLY A 461 -6.69 -12.28 5.86
N ARG A 462 -5.39 -12.03 5.60
CA ARG A 462 -4.93 -11.29 4.41
C ARG A 462 -5.20 -12.10 3.12
N ASP A 463 -5.15 -11.44 1.96
CA ASP A 463 -5.07 -12.01 0.61
C ASP A 463 -5.51 -13.48 0.42
N GLY A 464 -6.81 -13.71 0.22
CA GLY A 464 -7.38 -15.03 -0.10
C GLY A 464 -7.69 -15.92 1.12
N PHE A 465 -7.23 -15.60 2.32
CA PHE A 465 -7.56 -16.35 3.54
C PHE A 465 -8.89 -15.94 4.20
N ALA A 466 -9.39 -14.73 3.92
CA ALA A 466 -10.54 -14.15 4.61
C ALA A 466 -11.76 -15.08 4.72
N GLU A 467 -12.19 -15.70 3.61
CA GLU A 467 -13.35 -16.61 3.59
C GLU A 467 -13.11 -17.85 4.47
N LEU A 468 -11.94 -18.49 4.33
CA LEU A 468 -11.60 -19.68 5.11
C LEU A 468 -11.44 -19.35 6.60
N CYS A 469 -10.83 -18.22 6.93
CA CYS A 469 -10.66 -17.78 8.32
C CYS A 469 -12.01 -17.40 8.95
N GLU A 470 -12.89 -16.71 8.22
CA GLU A 470 -14.23 -16.40 8.71
C GLU A 470 -14.99 -17.68 9.08
N PHE A 471 -14.96 -18.69 8.21
CA PHE A 471 -15.59 -19.98 8.47
C PHE A 471 -14.92 -20.73 9.62
N THR A 472 -13.61 -21.00 9.52
CA THR A 472 -12.90 -21.88 10.46
C THR A 472 -12.82 -21.30 11.86
N CYS A 473 -12.55 -19.99 11.98
CA CYS A 473 -12.49 -19.31 13.26
C CYS A 473 -13.86 -19.29 13.95
N SER A 474 -14.99 -19.37 13.23
CA SER A 474 -16.31 -19.45 13.88
C SER A 474 -16.53 -20.74 14.70
N PHE A 475 -15.78 -21.80 14.38
CA PHE A 475 -15.79 -23.09 15.08
C PHE A 475 -14.58 -23.29 16.00
N GLY A 476 -13.82 -22.22 16.28
CA GLY A 476 -12.67 -22.28 17.19
C GLY A 476 -11.36 -22.77 16.58
N TYR A 477 -11.32 -23.08 15.27
CA TYR A 477 -10.07 -23.37 14.56
C TYR A 477 -9.57 -22.11 13.86
N CYS A 478 -8.68 -21.36 14.52
CA CYS A 478 -8.19 -20.08 14.02
C CYS A 478 -6.66 -20.01 14.10
N PRO A 479 -5.95 -20.61 13.14
CA PRO A 479 -4.49 -20.70 13.17
C PRO A 479 -3.81 -19.33 13.05
N PRO A 480 -2.92 -18.95 13.99
CA PRO A 480 -2.18 -17.70 13.91
C PRO A 480 -1.21 -17.75 12.72
N GLY A 481 -1.06 -16.63 12.03
CA GLY A 481 -0.41 -16.55 10.72
C GLY A 481 -1.47 -16.27 9.65
N PRO A 482 -2.02 -17.29 8.98
CA PRO A 482 -3.01 -17.09 7.92
C PRO A 482 -4.32 -16.46 8.43
N CYS A 483 -4.66 -16.65 9.72
CA CYS A 483 -5.83 -16.03 10.33
C CYS A 483 -5.49 -15.09 11.49
N THR A 484 -6.29 -14.05 11.62
CA THR A 484 -6.34 -13.11 12.74
C THR A 484 -7.68 -13.22 13.43
N CYS A 485 -7.70 -13.49 14.73
CA CYS A 485 -8.92 -13.54 15.52
C CYS A 485 -9.40 -12.12 15.81
N THR A 486 -10.61 -11.81 15.37
CA THR A 486 -11.24 -10.50 15.60
C THR A 486 -12.24 -10.54 16.75
N LYS A 487 -12.61 -11.74 17.24
CA LYS A 487 -13.48 -11.89 18.40
C LYS A 487 -13.27 -13.20 19.13
N LEU A 488 -13.00 -13.12 20.44
CA LEU A 488 -13.03 -14.25 21.37
C LEU A 488 -14.41 -14.44 21.98
N GLY A 489 -14.76 -15.69 22.27
CA GLY A 489 -15.99 -16.04 22.97
C GLY A 489 -16.24 -17.54 23.00
N LYS A 490 -17.51 -17.94 23.07
CA LYS A 490 -17.90 -19.33 22.87
C LYS A 490 -18.03 -19.60 21.37
N ALA A 491 -17.13 -20.39 20.81
CA ALA A 491 -17.23 -20.84 19.41
C ALA A 491 -18.51 -21.67 19.20
N LEU A 492 -18.90 -21.80 17.93
CA LEU A 492 -20.00 -22.69 17.54
C LEU A 492 -19.63 -24.15 17.83
N ASP A 493 -20.64 -24.95 18.17
CA ASP A 493 -20.45 -26.39 18.29
C ASP A 493 -20.03 -26.94 16.92
N THR A 494 -18.95 -27.70 16.90
CA THR A 494 -18.39 -28.24 15.65
C THR A 494 -19.40 -29.20 15.01
N PRO A 495 -19.75 -29.05 13.71
CA PRO A 495 -20.66 -29.97 13.03
C PRO A 495 -20.11 -31.41 13.02
N GLU A 496 -20.95 -32.41 12.72
CA GLU A 496 -20.42 -33.76 12.51
C GLU A 496 -19.42 -33.76 11.32
N PRO A 497 -18.22 -34.33 11.49
CA PRO A 497 -17.22 -34.38 10.43
C PRO A 497 -17.75 -35.21 9.26
N LYS A 498 -17.63 -34.65 8.05
CA LYS A 498 -18.05 -35.29 6.80
C LYS A 498 -17.06 -36.36 6.33
N ASN A 499 -15.90 -36.49 6.98
CA ASN A 499 -14.78 -37.36 6.58
C ASN A 499 -14.32 -37.05 5.15
N VAL A 500 -14.27 -35.76 4.81
CA VAL A 500 -13.82 -35.27 3.51
C VAL A 500 -12.44 -34.65 3.68
N ASP A 501 -11.45 -35.25 3.02
CA ASP A 501 -10.10 -34.69 2.99
C ASP A 501 -10.05 -33.50 2.04
N GLY A 502 -9.79 -32.31 2.60
CA GLY A 502 -9.51 -31.10 1.84
C GLY A 502 -8.02 -30.84 1.70
N TYR A 503 -7.61 -30.40 0.52
CA TYR A 503 -6.25 -30.03 0.16
C TYR A 503 -6.24 -28.62 -0.45
N PRO A 504 -5.18 -27.83 -0.28
CA PRO A 504 -4.96 -26.65 -1.10
C PRO A 504 -4.90 -27.02 -2.59
N LEU A 505 -5.21 -26.08 -3.47
CA LEU A 505 -5.01 -26.28 -4.91
C LEU A 505 -3.54 -26.58 -5.22
N ALA A 506 -3.28 -27.45 -6.20
CA ALA A 506 -1.91 -27.72 -6.63
C ALA A 506 -1.26 -26.42 -7.14
N GLY A 507 -0.04 -26.11 -6.65
CA GLY A 507 0.64 -24.85 -6.94
C GLY A 507 0.30 -23.69 -6.00
N SER A 508 -0.73 -23.82 -5.15
CA SER A 508 -1.08 -22.79 -4.15
C SER A 508 -0.27 -22.91 -2.86
N ASP A 509 -0.28 -21.86 -2.04
CA ASP A 509 0.47 -21.79 -0.78
C ASP A 509 0.10 -22.92 0.20
N CYS A 510 1.10 -23.59 0.78
CA CYS A 510 0.91 -24.61 1.81
C CYS A 510 0.34 -24.10 3.15
N THR A 511 0.32 -22.80 3.42
CA THR A 511 -0.37 -22.20 4.59
C THR A 511 -1.88 -22.49 4.58
N TYR A 512 -2.47 -22.75 3.41
CA TYR A 512 -3.87 -23.20 3.28
C TYR A 512 -4.11 -24.63 3.78
N LYS A 513 -3.07 -25.44 4.04
CA LYS A 513 -3.21 -26.89 4.31
C LYS A 513 -4.12 -27.18 5.50
N GLY A 514 -3.90 -26.50 6.62
CA GLY A 514 -4.72 -26.67 7.82
C GLY A 514 -6.15 -26.19 7.61
N LEU A 515 -6.31 -25.02 6.98
CA LEU A 515 -7.60 -24.40 6.71
C LEU A 515 -8.46 -25.22 5.75
N CYS A 516 -7.92 -25.66 4.61
CA CYS A 516 -8.64 -26.50 3.66
C CYS A 516 -8.99 -27.86 4.24
N SER A 517 -8.09 -28.47 5.01
CA SER A 517 -8.37 -29.75 5.68
C SER A 517 -9.54 -29.61 6.65
N TYR A 518 -9.54 -28.58 7.49
CA TYR A 518 -10.62 -28.33 8.43
C TYR A 518 -11.93 -27.96 7.72
N ALA A 519 -11.89 -26.96 6.85
CA ALA A 519 -13.07 -26.41 6.21
C ALA A 519 -13.81 -27.45 5.35
N CYS A 520 -13.09 -28.21 4.52
CA CYS A 520 -13.69 -29.24 3.68
C CYS A 520 -14.27 -30.39 4.51
N ASN A 521 -13.61 -30.80 5.60
CA ASN A 521 -14.12 -31.84 6.49
C ASN A 521 -15.44 -31.43 7.18
N TYR A 522 -15.72 -30.14 7.32
CA TYR A 522 -16.98 -29.62 7.87
C TYR A 522 -17.93 -29.05 6.81
N GLY A 523 -17.72 -29.37 5.53
CA GLY A 523 -18.66 -29.08 4.45
C GLY A 523 -18.53 -27.70 3.80
N HIS A 524 -17.46 -26.95 4.08
CA HIS A 524 -17.14 -25.69 3.44
C HIS A 524 -15.82 -25.82 2.68
N CYS A 525 -15.90 -26.18 1.39
CA CYS A 525 -14.73 -26.46 0.55
C CYS A 525 -14.71 -25.53 -0.68
N PRO A 526 -14.35 -24.25 -0.50
CA PRO A 526 -14.37 -23.26 -1.59
C PRO A 526 -13.36 -23.65 -2.67
N SER A 527 -13.85 -23.90 -3.88
CA SER A 527 -13.03 -24.37 -5.02
C SER A 527 -11.96 -23.38 -5.47
N LYS A 528 -12.08 -22.11 -5.06
CA LYS A 528 -11.09 -21.05 -5.29
C LYS A 528 -9.77 -21.32 -4.56
N TYR A 529 -9.80 -21.99 -3.41
CA TYR A 529 -8.62 -22.19 -2.56
C TYR A 529 -8.35 -23.66 -2.23
N CYS A 530 -9.41 -24.47 -2.17
CA CYS A 530 -9.38 -25.85 -1.71
C CYS A 530 -9.94 -26.83 -2.75
N THR A 531 -9.50 -28.08 -2.68
CA THR A 531 -10.00 -29.20 -3.48
C THR A 531 -10.02 -30.48 -2.68
N THR A 532 -10.93 -31.39 -3.00
CA THR A 532 -10.97 -32.75 -2.43
C THR A 532 -10.24 -33.76 -3.30
N ALA A 533 -9.65 -33.32 -4.42
CA ALA A 533 -8.93 -34.19 -5.32
C ALA A 533 -7.64 -34.70 -4.66
N ALA A 534 -7.54 -36.01 -4.43
CA ALA A 534 -6.35 -36.64 -3.85
C ALA A 534 -5.07 -36.40 -4.67
N SER A 535 -5.19 -36.02 -5.95
CA SER A 535 -4.07 -35.61 -6.80
C SER A 535 -3.38 -34.32 -6.34
N ALA A 536 -4.08 -33.45 -5.60
CA ALA A 536 -3.53 -32.21 -5.04
C ALA A 536 -2.85 -32.41 -3.68
N LYS A 537 -2.95 -33.62 -3.10
CA LYS A 537 -2.32 -33.95 -1.82
C LYS A 537 -0.81 -33.75 -1.92
N ASP A 538 -0.29 -32.94 -1.00
CA ASP A 538 1.13 -32.56 -0.92
C ASP A 538 1.66 -31.94 -2.24
N LYS A 539 0.78 -31.29 -3.02
CA LYS A 539 1.11 -30.50 -4.22
C LYS A 539 0.98 -28.99 -4.02
N CYS A 540 0.70 -28.55 -2.79
CA CYS A 540 0.86 -27.15 -2.44
C CYS A 540 2.35 -26.77 -2.55
N VAL A 541 2.60 -25.52 -2.91
CA VAL A 541 3.92 -24.93 -2.92
C VAL A 541 4.06 -24.26 -1.58
N ILE A 542 5.02 -24.68 -0.76
CA ILE A 542 5.48 -23.81 0.31
C ILE A 542 6.03 -22.59 -0.43
N PRO A 543 5.48 -21.36 -0.23
CA PRO A 543 6.06 -20.15 -0.80
C PRO A 543 7.55 -20.29 -0.61
N PRO A 544 8.37 -20.10 -1.66
CA PRO A 544 9.80 -20.23 -1.50
C PRO A 544 10.12 -19.44 -0.24
N GLU A 545 10.67 -20.15 0.75
CA GLU A 545 11.31 -19.50 1.87
C GLU A 545 12.13 -18.40 1.19
N GLU A 546 11.84 -17.12 1.46
CA GLU A 546 12.70 -16.07 0.92
C GLU A 546 14.09 -16.52 1.31
N ALA A 547 14.84 -16.98 0.31
CA ALA A 547 15.98 -17.79 0.63
C ALA A 547 16.86 -16.84 1.41
N ASP A 548 17.22 -17.22 2.64
CA ASP A 548 18.16 -16.41 3.40
C ASP A 548 19.28 -16.11 2.40
N PRO A 549 19.60 -14.84 2.10
CA PRO A 549 20.56 -14.52 1.05
C PRO A 549 21.90 -15.27 1.25
N GLU A 550 22.12 -15.78 2.47
CA GLU A 550 23.25 -16.60 2.92
C GLU A 550 23.04 -18.14 2.89
N ASP A 551 21.82 -18.72 2.78
CA ASP A 551 21.55 -20.19 2.82
C ASP A 551 20.94 -20.78 1.52
N SER A 552 20.74 -19.98 0.45
CA SER A 552 20.15 -20.48 -0.80
C SER A 552 21.06 -21.48 -1.54
N ASP A 553 20.68 -22.77 -1.58
CA ASP A 553 21.35 -23.80 -2.42
C ASP A 553 21.18 -23.57 -3.93
N ASP A 554 20.33 -22.61 -4.31
CA ASP A 554 20.06 -22.18 -5.68
C ASP A 554 20.40 -20.70 -5.89
N ALA A 555 21.32 -20.16 -5.08
CA ALA A 555 21.86 -18.83 -5.27
C ALA A 555 22.65 -18.76 -6.58
N CYS A 556 22.73 -17.57 -7.15
CA CYS A 556 23.64 -17.37 -8.26
C CYS A 556 25.09 -17.41 -7.79
N THR A 557 25.82 -18.45 -8.18
CA THR A 557 27.24 -18.68 -7.84
C THR A 557 28.18 -18.40 -9.00
N ALA A 558 27.64 -18.16 -10.19
CA ALA A 558 28.36 -17.63 -11.33
C ALA A 558 27.39 -16.90 -12.23
N GLY A 559 27.81 -15.77 -12.79
CA GLY A 559 26.98 -14.97 -13.68
C GLY A 559 27.82 -14.37 -14.79
N THR A 560 27.16 -13.96 -15.84
CA THR A 560 27.75 -13.22 -16.94
C THR A 560 26.92 -11.98 -17.21
N GLY A 561 27.52 -10.97 -17.80
CA GLY A 561 26.85 -9.76 -18.26
C GLY A 561 27.25 -9.48 -19.70
N THR A 562 26.59 -8.52 -20.34
CA THR A 562 26.98 -8.08 -21.69
C THR A 562 27.95 -6.91 -21.61
N GLY A 563 28.97 -6.88 -22.48
CA GLY A 563 29.92 -5.77 -22.55
C GLY A 563 30.72 -5.60 -21.26
N ASN A 564 30.76 -4.39 -20.71
CA ASN A 564 31.54 -4.08 -19.50
C ASN A 564 31.03 -4.79 -18.23
N PHE A 565 29.80 -5.34 -18.26
CA PHE A 565 29.28 -6.18 -17.18
C PHE A 565 29.85 -7.60 -17.16
N GLU A 566 30.46 -8.10 -18.24
CA GLU A 566 30.92 -9.50 -18.34
C GLU A 566 31.89 -9.85 -17.20
N GLY A 567 32.93 -9.04 -17.01
CA GLY A 567 33.90 -9.24 -15.93
C GLY A 567 33.32 -8.98 -14.54
N LEU A 568 32.46 -7.95 -14.39
CA LEU A 568 31.86 -7.59 -13.10
C LEU A 568 30.86 -8.62 -12.60
N CYS A 569 30.01 -9.14 -13.49
CA CYS A 569 29.08 -10.21 -13.18
C CYS A 569 29.81 -11.53 -12.96
N GLY A 570 30.83 -11.83 -13.76
CA GLY A 570 31.71 -12.98 -13.54
C GLY A 570 32.37 -12.95 -12.15
N PHE A 571 32.82 -11.78 -11.70
CA PHE A 571 33.45 -11.62 -10.39
C PHE A 571 32.46 -11.60 -9.22
N SER A 572 31.37 -10.83 -9.36
CA SER A 572 30.45 -10.50 -8.25
C SER A 572 29.46 -11.62 -7.99
N CYS A 573 28.91 -12.25 -9.03
CA CYS A 573 28.04 -13.41 -8.87
C CYS A 573 28.81 -14.60 -8.29
N GLY A 574 30.10 -14.73 -8.58
CA GLY A 574 31.01 -15.68 -7.93
C GLY A 574 31.27 -15.45 -6.44
N ARG A 575 30.72 -14.37 -5.86
CA ARG A 575 30.94 -13.91 -4.49
C ARG A 575 29.65 -13.49 -3.80
N GLY A 576 28.50 -13.99 -4.27
CA GLY A 576 27.21 -13.78 -3.61
C GLY A 576 26.48 -12.49 -3.95
N TYR A 577 26.96 -11.72 -4.93
CA TYR A 577 26.31 -10.47 -5.32
C TYR A 577 26.05 -10.46 -6.83
N CYS A 578 24.82 -10.82 -7.22
CA CYS A 578 24.43 -10.98 -8.62
C CYS A 578 23.14 -10.21 -8.96
N PRO A 579 23.19 -8.87 -9.01
CA PRO A 579 22.02 -8.03 -9.28
C PRO A 579 21.46 -8.25 -10.71
N GLN A 580 20.14 -8.39 -10.81
CA GLN A 580 19.38 -8.36 -12.06
C GLN A 580 18.87 -6.92 -12.32
N PRO A 581 18.75 -6.46 -13.58
CA PRO A 581 18.95 -7.21 -14.84
C PRO A 581 20.40 -7.25 -15.36
N GLN A 582 21.36 -6.60 -14.70
CA GLN A 582 22.71 -6.39 -15.24
C GLN A 582 23.52 -7.69 -15.36
N CYS A 583 23.32 -8.63 -14.44
CA CYS A 583 24.03 -9.90 -14.42
C CYS A 583 23.10 -11.08 -14.67
N LYS A 584 23.25 -11.79 -15.78
CA LYS A 584 22.57 -13.05 -16.03
C LYS A 584 23.26 -14.19 -15.28
N CYS A 585 22.53 -14.90 -14.44
CA CYS A 585 23.08 -16.06 -13.77
C CYS A 585 23.42 -17.20 -14.75
N THR A 586 24.62 -17.74 -14.66
CA THR A 586 25.15 -18.83 -15.50
C THR A 586 25.49 -20.09 -14.71
N GLY A 587 25.63 -19.98 -13.39
CA GLY A 587 25.84 -21.11 -12.48
C GLY A 587 25.09 -20.87 -11.17
N ARG A 588 24.45 -21.93 -10.66
CA ARG A 588 23.71 -21.91 -9.41
C ARG A 588 24.29 -22.91 -8.41
N GLY A 589 24.16 -22.61 -7.12
CA GLY A 589 24.65 -23.45 -6.03
C GLY A 589 24.48 -22.74 -4.68
N PRO A 590 25.14 -23.25 -3.61
CA PRO A 590 25.07 -22.67 -2.28
C PRO A 590 25.42 -21.18 -2.25
N ALA A 591 24.63 -20.41 -1.51
CA ALA A 591 24.80 -18.99 -1.31
C ALA A 591 26.21 -18.70 -0.81
N ILE A 592 26.88 -17.79 -1.51
CA ILE A 592 28.25 -17.42 -1.21
C ILE A 592 28.19 -16.15 -0.37
N THR A 593 28.57 -16.20 0.90
CA THR A 593 28.73 -14.96 1.68
C THR A 593 29.83 -14.11 1.03
N PRO A 594 29.56 -12.86 0.66
CA PRO A 594 30.60 -11.98 0.13
C PRO A 594 31.77 -11.87 1.12
N PRO A 595 33.02 -12.00 0.67
CA PRO A 595 34.16 -11.72 1.53
C PRO A 595 34.09 -10.28 2.05
N PRO A 596 34.63 -9.95 3.23
CA PRO A 596 34.65 -8.57 3.74
C PRO A 596 35.30 -7.62 2.73
N ALA A 597 34.87 -6.36 2.71
CA ALA A 597 35.53 -5.32 1.92
C ALA A 597 36.96 -5.11 2.47
N THR A 598 37.95 -5.18 1.59
CA THR A 598 39.38 -4.98 1.90
C THR A 598 39.85 -3.56 1.56
N SER A 599 39.06 -2.83 0.78
CA SER A 599 39.32 -1.44 0.41
C SER A 599 38.03 -0.67 0.19
N ALA A 600 38.13 0.64 -0.02
CA ALA A 600 36.99 1.46 -0.42
C ALA A 600 36.39 0.93 -1.73
N GLY A 601 35.07 1.04 -1.85
CA GLY A 601 34.34 0.74 -3.08
C GLY A 601 34.81 1.57 -4.26
N GLY A 602 34.47 1.09 -5.46
CA GLY A 602 34.77 1.77 -6.71
C GLY A 602 33.50 2.27 -7.37
N TYR A 603 33.71 2.96 -8.47
CA TYR A 603 32.71 3.71 -9.20
C TYR A 603 32.67 3.19 -10.64
N PRO A 604 31.58 3.42 -11.39
CA PRO A 604 31.60 3.19 -12.83
C PRO A 604 32.78 3.89 -13.50
N ALA A 605 33.36 3.28 -14.53
CA ALA A 605 34.34 3.97 -15.37
C ALA A 605 33.68 5.13 -16.14
N ASN A 606 34.47 6.12 -16.55
CA ASN A 606 33.98 7.34 -17.18
C ASN A 606 33.10 7.04 -18.42
N GLY A 607 31.88 7.57 -18.46
CA GLY A 607 30.89 7.33 -19.53
C GLY A 607 30.01 6.10 -19.36
N LEU A 608 30.05 5.43 -18.19
CA LEU A 608 29.13 4.35 -17.82
C LEU A 608 28.12 4.83 -16.77
N LEU A 609 26.88 4.37 -16.89
CA LEU A 609 25.72 4.86 -16.14
C LEU A 609 25.57 4.24 -14.74
N GLY A 610 24.60 4.75 -13.96
CA GLY A 610 24.26 4.30 -12.60
C GLY A 610 24.09 2.78 -12.40
N GLU A 611 23.73 2.03 -13.45
CA GLU A 611 23.61 0.56 -13.45
C GLU A 611 24.92 -0.20 -13.14
N TYR A 612 26.08 0.43 -13.30
CA TYR A 612 27.38 -0.14 -12.91
C TYR A 612 27.74 0.14 -11.44
N THR A 613 27.06 1.07 -10.78
CA THR A 613 27.49 1.66 -9.50
C THR A 613 27.56 0.61 -8.40
N ALA A 614 26.50 -0.18 -8.23
CA ALA A 614 26.45 -1.15 -7.16
C ALA A 614 27.43 -2.32 -7.39
N LEU A 615 27.62 -2.74 -8.65
CA LEU A 615 28.61 -3.75 -9.05
C LEU A 615 30.05 -3.25 -8.89
N CYS A 616 30.35 -2.01 -9.27
CA CYS A 616 31.67 -1.40 -9.09
C CYS A 616 32.01 -1.15 -7.63
N ASN A 617 31.03 -0.69 -6.84
CA ASN A 617 31.19 -0.52 -5.41
C ASN A 617 31.54 -1.86 -4.75
N PHE A 618 30.75 -2.89 -5.05
CA PHE A 618 30.96 -4.24 -4.52
C PHE A 618 32.29 -4.86 -4.95
N ALA A 619 32.62 -4.79 -6.25
CA ALA A 619 33.77 -5.47 -6.83
C ALA A 619 35.11 -4.81 -6.48
N CYS A 620 35.19 -3.47 -6.57
CA CYS A 620 36.42 -2.74 -6.29
C CYS A 620 36.77 -2.74 -4.80
N ALA A 621 35.76 -2.76 -3.91
CA ALA A 621 35.96 -2.96 -2.47
C ALA A 621 36.61 -4.31 -2.12
N ARG A 622 36.60 -5.26 -3.07
CA ARG A 622 37.14 -6.62 -2.97
C ARG A 622 38.28 -6.88 -3.97
N ASP A 623 38.99 -5.80 -4.33
CA ASP A 623 40.20 -5.79 -5.16
C ASP A 623 40.03 -6.23 -6.62
N TYR A 624 38.79 -6.31 -7.11
CA TYR A 624 38.51 -6.44 -8.54
C TYR A 624 37.88 -5.17 -9.08
N CYS A 625 38.73 -4.31 -9.65
CA CYS A 625 38.31 -3.03 -10.21
C CYS A 625 38.76 -2.91 -11.67
N PRO A 626 38.05 -3.56 -12.61
CA PRO A 626 38.44 -3.56 -14.01
C PRO A 626 38.31 -2.14 -14.58
N SER A 627 39.43 -1.54 -15.01
CA SER A 627 39.49 -0.13 -15.42
C SER A 627 38.58 0.25 -16.61
N GLY A 628 38.10 -0.74 -17.38
CA GLY A 628 37.14 -0.54 -18.47
C GLY A 628 35.68 -0.47 -18.01
N ALA A 629 35.36 -0.92 -16.79
CA ALA A 629 34.01 -0.91 -16.23
C ALA A 629 33.91 -0.12 -14.92
N CYS A 630 34.99 -0.08 -14.13
CA CYS A 630 35.06 0.59 -12.83
C CYS A 630 36.35 1.39 -12.62
N SER A 631 36.31 2.32 -11.67
CA SER A 631 37.43 3.15 -11.23
C SER A 631 37.51 3.18 -9.70
N LYS A 632 38.71 3.06 -9.11
CA LYS A 632 38.94 3.28 -7.67
C LYS A 632 38.98 4.77 -7.30
N ALA A 633 39.30 5.62 -8.27
CA ALA A 633 39.12 7.05 -8.13
C ALA A 633 37.67 7.38 -8.44
N ASN A 634 37.00 8.16 -7.59
CA ASN A 634 35.68 8.69 -7.93
C ASN A 634 35.82 9.50 -9.24
N PRO A 635 35.30 9.01 -10.39
CA PRO A 635 35.39 9.74 -11.65
C PRO A 635 34.63 11.06 -11.55
N TYR A 636 33.65 11.10 -10.65
CA TYR A 636 32.85 12.27 -10.33
C TYR A 636 33.48 13.10 -9.21
N GLY A 637 34.39 12.55 -8.40
CA GLY A 637 35.14 13.28 -7.38
C GLY A 637 36.15 14.27 -7.96
N ALA A 638 36.58 14.05 -9.20
CA ALA A 638 37.28 15.05 -10.01
C ALA A 638 36.30 16.06 -10.66
N LEU A 639 35.12 15.61 -11.11
CA LEU A 639 34.07 16.47 -11.69
C LEU A 639 33.41 17.44 -10.68
N PHE A 640 33.51 17.16 -9.38
CA PHE A 640 32.97 18.02 -8.31
C PHE A 640 34.05 18.84 -7.57
N LYS A 641 35.35 18.56 -7.80
CA LYS A 641 36.47 19.37 -7.25
C LYS A 641 37.03 20.37 -8.24
N GLU A 642 36.96 20.08 -9.53
CA GLU A 642 37.22 21.05 -10.59
C GLU A 642 35.88 21.41 -11.19
N GLY A 643 35.46 22.68 -11.06
CA GLY A 643 34.19 23.15 -11.56
C GLY A 643 33.94 22.69 -13.00
N LEU A 644 32.67 22.38 -13.30
CA LEU A 644 32.09 22.12 -14.63
C LEU A 644 33.14 21.89 -15.72
N ARG A 645 33.29 20.63 -16.20
CA ARG A 645 34.21 20.26 -17.31
C ARG A 645 34.49 21.47 -18.20
N THR A 646 35.77 21.85 -18.34
CA THR A 646 36.13 22.97 -19.22
C THR A 646 35.44 22.81 -20.56
N CYS A 647 34.65 23.80 -20.96
CA CYS A 647 33.93 23.80 -22.23
C CYS A 647 34.88 23.38 -23.37
N ASP A 648 34.63 22.22 -23.95
CA ASP A 648 35.30 21.74 -25.16
C ASP A 648 34.31 21.83 -26.32
N SER A 649 34.44 22.89 -27.10
CA SER A 649 33.57 23.15 -28.26
C SER A 649 33.79 22.18 -29.42
N SER A 650 34.76 21.27 -29.32
CA SER A 650 35.04 20.25 -30.34
C SER A 650 34.40 18.88 -30.05
N ASP A 651 33.89 18.66 -28.83
CA ASP A 651 33.17 17.45 -28.43
C ASP A 651 31.67 17.77 -28.24
N GLU A 652 30.84 17.23 -29.13
CA GLU A 652 29.38 17.37 -29.08
C GLU A 652 28.77 16.87 -27.76
N LYS A 653 29.45 15.93 -27.06
CA LYS A 653 29.01 15.41 -25.75
C LYS A 653 29.27 16.36 -24.59
N SER A 654 30.20 17.30 -24.71
CA SER A 654 30.41 18.37 -23.72
C SER A 654 29.76 19.70 -24.12
N ALA A 655 29.19 19.80 -25.33
CA ALA A 655 28.59 21.04 -25.83
C ALA A 655 27.50 21.63 -24.91
N TRP A 656 26.83 20.79 -24.11
CA TRP A 656 25.78 21.23 -23.18
C TRP A 656 26.27 22.17 -22.08
N ASN A 657 27.56 22.15 -21.75
CA ASN A 657 28.13 22.99 -20.70
C ASN A 657 28.91 24.22 -21.22
N CYS A 658 28.88 24.42 -22.53
CA CYS A 658 29.53 25.55 -23.19
C CYS A 658 28.57 26.73 -23.29
N PRO A 659 28.89 27.89 -22.68
CA PRO A 659 28.01 29.06 -22.73
C PRO A 659 27.65 29.47 -24.16
N ASN A 660 26.37 29.38 -24.51
CA ASN A 660 25.80 29.76 -25.81
C ASN A 660 26.37 29.04 -27.04
N LEU A 661 27.06 27.91 -26.89
CA LEU A 661 27.58 27.15 -28.02
C LEU A 661 26.44 26.55 -28.84
N ASN A 662 26.52 26.63 -30.17
CA ASN A 662 25.57 26.06 -31.12
C ASN A 662 24.10 26.51 -30.96
N CYS A 663 23.81 27.55 -30.18
CA CYS A 663 22.43 28.05 -30.06
C CYS A 663 21.85 28.58 -31.36
N PHE A 664 22.68 29.03 -32.30
CA PHE A 664 22.24 29.33 -33.66
C PHE A 664 21.68 28.08 -34.35
N GLN A 665 22.33 26.93 -34.20
CA GLN A 665 21.90 25.66 -34.76
C GLN A 665 20.65 25.12 -34.03
N ALA A 666 20.64 25.19 -32.69
CA ALA A 666 19.50 24.79 -31.87
C ALA A 666 18.23 25.65 -32.09
N SER A 667 18.38 26.87 -32.62
CA SER A 667 17.25 27.79 -32.88
C SER A 667 16.68 27.67 -34.30
N LYS A 668 17.32 26.94 -35.22
CA LYS A 668 16.83 26.74 -36.60
C LYS A 668 15.78 25.64 -36.64
N ILE A 669 14.52 26.03 -36.59
CA ILE A 669 13.38 25.09 -36.58
C ILE A 669 13.43 24.14 -37.80
N GLU A 670 13.91 24.61 -38.94
CA GLU A 670 14.06 23.84 -40.18
C GLU A 670 15.05 22.65 -40.10
N ASP A 671 15.94 22.63 -39.11
CA ASP A 671 16.91 21.54 -38.92
C ASP A 671 16.31 20.29 -38.25
N GLY A 672 15.07 20.37 -37.76
CA GLY A 672 14.39 19.31 -37.04
C GLY A 672 14.79 19.22 -35.56
N VAL A 673 13.87 18.73 -34.72
CA VAL A 673 14.03 18.73 -33.25
C VAL A 673 15.24 17.92 -32.78
N LYS A 674 15.50 16.76 -33.40
CA LYS A 674 16.65 15.92 -33.04
C LYS A 674 17.98 16.60 -33.28
N LYS A 675 18.16 17.19 -34.46
CA LYS A 675 19.42 17.88 -34.81
C LYS A 675 19.64 19.10 -33.92
N ARG A 676 18.58 19.81 -33.55
CA ARG A 676 18.63 20.93 -32.58
C ARG A 676 19.01 20.44 -31.19
N TRP A 677 18.39 19.36 -30.73
CA TRP A 677 18.66 18.70 -29.44
C TRP A 677 20.11 18.23 -29.31
N ASP A 678 20.61 17.53 -30.34
CA ASP A 678 21.97 16.98 -30.38
C ASP A 678 23.02 18.10 -30.46
N SER A 679 22.73 19.20 -31.18
CA SER A 679 23.70 20.29 -31.38
C SER A 679 24.20 20.96 -30.10
N VAL A 680 23.48 20.80 -28.99
CA VAL A 680 23.81 21.35 -27.68
C VAL A 680 23.94 20.27 -26.60
N GLY A 681 24.01 18.99 -26.97
CA GLY A 681 24.20 17.89 -26.02
C GLY A 681 23.09 17.75 -24.96
N ALA A 682 21.85 18.12 -25.28
CA ALA A 682 20.74 18.17 -24.30
C ALA A 682 20.45 16.83 -23.61
N GLY A 683 20.53 15.71 -24.34
CA GLY A 683 20.35 14.37 -23.77
C GLY A 683 21.40 14.01 -22.72
N GLU A 684 22.66 14.42 -22.94
CA GLU A 684 23.75 14.20 -21.99
C GLU A 684 23.55 15.01 -20.72
N PHE A 685 23.09 16.26 -20.83
CA PHE A 685 22.74 17.08 -19.68
C PHE A 685 21.63 16.43 -18.82
N PHE A 686 20.56 15.91 -19.45
CA PHE A 686 19.50 15.24 -18.71
C PHE A 686 20.03 14.03 -17.94
N ASN A 687 20.81 13.16 -18.58
CA ASN A 687 21.38 11.99 -17.92
C ASN A 687 22.31 12.39 -16.76
N TYR A 688 23.16 13.38 -16.98
CA TYR A 688 24.07 13.91 -15.97
C TYR A 688 23.33 14.43 -14.72
N THR A 689 22.25 15.18 -14.94
CA THR A 689 21.48 15.79 -13.83
C THR A 689 20.56 14.81 -13.11
N ALA A 690 20.02 13.82 -13.83
CA ALA A 690 19.30 12.68 -13.26
C ALA A 690 20.18 11.86 -12.31
N GLU A 691 21.38 11.50 -12.77
CA GLU A 691 22.35 10.75 -11.95
C GLU A 691 22.87 11.56 -10.77
N TRP A 692 23.08 12.86 -10.96
CA TRP A 692 23.46 13.77 -9.88
C TRP A 692 22.40 13.81 -8.77
N PHE A 693 21.12 13.99 -9.11
CA PHE A 693 20.04 14.03 -8.13
C PHE A 693 19.86 12.70 -7.39
N TYR A 694 19.90 11.59 -8.14
CA TYR A 694 19.85 10.23 -7.57
C TYR A 694 20.97 9.98 -6.56
N TYR A 695 22.21 10.40 -6.87
CA TYR A 695 23.35 10.22 -5.97
C TYR A 695 23.25 11.05 -4.69
N GLN A 696 22.73 12.29 -4.77
CA GLN A 696 22.54 13.14 -3.59
C GLN A 696 21.48 12.56 -2.64
N ASN A 697 20.42 11.95 -3.16
CA ASN A 697 19.28 11.48 -2.37
C ASN A 697 19.34 10.01 -1.95
N GLU A 698 19.98 9.11 -2.72
CA GLU A 698 19.94 7.65 -2.44
C GLU A 698 21.29 7.03 -2.04
N VAL A 699 22.45 7.62 -2.38
CA VAL A 699 23.77 6.99 -2.16
C VAL A 699 24.56 7.62 -1.00
N ALA A 700 24.16 8.79 -0.51
CA ALA A 700 24.82 9.51 0.58
C ALA A 700 24.55 8.92 1.99
N ILE A 701 24.51 7.60 2.13
CA ILE A 701 24.60 6.90 3.42
C ILE A 701 26.09 6.87 3.80
N GLY A 702 26.61 8.01 4.28
CA GLY A 702 28.05 8.14 4.57
C GLY A 702 28.54 9.46 5.15
N GLY A 703 27.65 10.36 5.60
CA GLY A 703 28.01 11.45 6.51
C GLY A 703 28.88 12.59 5.96
N ASN A 704 29.02 12.75 4.64
CA ASN A 704 29.69 13.95 4.10
C ASN A 704 29.21 14.30 2.68
N THR A 705 28.06 14.96 2.57
CA THR A 705 27.66 15.67 1.35
C THR A 705 27.46 17.15 1.66
N MET A 706 27.87 17.98 0.71
CA MET A 706 28.00 19.45 0.81
C MET A 706 26.64 20.18 0.87
N PHE A 707 25.54 19.49 1.21
CA PHE A 707 24.17 19.90 0.86
C PHE A 707 23.12 19.86 1.98
N TYR A 708 23.53 19.86 3.24
CA TYR A 708 22.62 20.21 4.34
C TYR A 708 22.18 21.67 4.20
N GLY A 709 20.92 21.93 3.81
CA GLY A 709 20.28 23.23 3.97
C GLY A 709 19.61 23.89 2.75
N THR A 710 19.39 23.21 1.62
CA THR A 710 18.61 23.81 0.52
C THR A 710 17.11 23.46 0.56
N PRO A 711 16.21 24.37 0.14
CA PRO A 711 14.76 24.23 0.38
C PRO A 711 14.02 23.17 -0.46
N PHE A 712 14.71 22.44 -1.35
CA PHE A 712 14.08 21.67 -2.44
C PHE A 712 14.67 20.25 -2.64
N GLN A 713 15.20 19.63 -1.58
CA GLN A 713 15.95 18.35 -1.64
C GLN A 713 15.16 17.17 -2.24
N ASP A 714 13.83 17.20 -2.12
CA ASP A 714 12.86 16.22 -2.62
C ASP A 714 12.27 16.58 -4.00
N GLN A 715 12.65 17.72 -4.58
CA GLN A 715 12.05 18.26 -5.81
C GLN A 715 13.09 18.29 -6.93
N TYR A 716 13.14 17.22 -7.73
CA TYR A 716 14.09 17.01 -8.84
C TYR A 716 14.25 18.23 -9.75
N ILE A 717 13.13 18.71 -10.28
CA ILE A 717 13.10 19.79 -11.26
C ILE A 717 13.58 21.10 -10.64
N ARG A 718 13.13 21.42 -9.42
CA ARG A 718 13.58 22.61 -8.69
C ARG A 718 15.03 22.53 -8.27
N SER A 719 15.51 21.35 -7.88
CA SER A 719 16.92 21.11 -7.59
C SER A 719 17.77 21.38 -8.83
N ILE A 720 17.47 20.76 -9.97
CA ILE A 720 18.24 21.02 -11.20
C ILE A 720 18.13 22.49 -11.62
N ALA A 721 16.93 23.08 -11.55
CA ALA A 721 16.71 24.49 -11.87
C ALA A 721 17.55 25.42 -11.00
N TYR A 722 17.60 25.15 -9.69
CA TYR A 722 18.34 25.96 -8.73
C TYR A 722 19.85 25.89 -8.95
N PHE A 723 20.37 24.71 -9.26
CA PHE A 723 21.81 24.50 -9.40
C PHE A 723 22.36 24.87 -10.78
N TYR A 724 21.58 24.61 -11.82
CA TYR A 724 22.03 24.76 -13.20
C TYR A 724 21.36 25.94 -13.91
N GLY A 725 20.30 26.55 -13.38
CA GLY A 725 19.53 27.65 -14.04
C GLY A 725 20.23 29.00 -14.17
N GLY A 726 21.51 29.07 -13.77
CA GLY A 726 22.36 30.25 -13.90
C GLY A 726 22.30 31.19 -12.70
N ARG A 727 22.99 32.33 -12.77
CA ARG A 727 23.00 33.37 -11.74
C ARG A 727 22.24 34.62 -12.21
N ASP A 728 21.51 35.27 -11.31
CA ASP A 728 20.91 36.58 -11.57
C ASP A 728 21.98 37.69 -11.65
N ALA A 729 21.55 38.93 -11.90
CA ALA A 729 22.44 40.08 -12.01
C ALA A 729 23.22 40.38 -10.72
N ASN A 730 22.86 39.77 -9.59
CA ASN A 730 23.48 39.92 -8.28
C ASN A 730 24.30 38.69 -7.86
N GLY A 731 24.40 37.66 -8.72
CA GLY A 731 25.15 36.44 -8.44
C GLY A 731 24.40 35.37 -7.66
N GLY A 732 23.10 35.53 -7.40
CA GLY A 732 22.24 34.51 -6.78
C GLY A 732 21.73 33.49 -7.80
N ASN A 733 21.51 32.24 -7.41
CA ASN A 733 21.00 31.20 -8.31
C ASN A 733 19.60 31.57 -8.85
N ARG A 734 19.43 31.55 -10.18
CA ARG A 734 18.14 31.67 -10.87
C ARG A 734 17.54 30.29 -11.09
N ALA A 735 16.64 29.86 -10.21
CA ALA A 735 15.49 29.14 -10.72
C ALA A 735 14.54 30.20 -11.31
N ALA A 736 13.86 29.93 -12.43
CA ALA A 736 12.72 30.77 -12.78
C ALA A 736 11.68 30.61 -11.66
N ASP A 737 11.25 31.72 -11.04
CA ASP A 737 10.29 31.68 -9.93
C ASP A 737 9.07 30.83 -10.34
N ASN A 738 8.77 29.78 -9.57
CA ASN A 738 7.65 28.85 -9.79
C ASN A 738 7.79 27.90 -11.01
N TYR A 739 9.02 27.52 -11.40
CA TYR A 739 9.23 26.49 -12.42
C TYR A 739 8.98 25.06 -11.89
N ASP A 740 7.69 24.72 -11.78
CA ASP A 740 7.20 23.47 -11.18
C ASP A 740 6.50 22.62 -12.22
N CYS A 741 7.16 21.57 -12.71
CA CYS A 741 6.61 20.71 -13.77
C CYS A 741 5.84 19.51 -13.23
N ASP A 742 5.87 19.29 -11.92
CA ASP A 742 5.23 18.21 -11.17
C ASP A 742 3.82 18.56 -10.64
N ILE A 743 3.37 19.81 -10.75
CA ILE A 743 2.07 20.28 -10.22
C ILE A 743 1.28 21.00 -11.32
N ILE A 744 -0.01 20.71 -11.48
CA ILE A 744 -0.89 21.42 -12.43
C ILE A 744 -1.47 22.69 -11.78
N GLY A 745 -1.29 23.88 -12.37
CA GLY A 745 -1.80 25.14 -11.80
C GLY A 745 -1.46 26.39 -12.63
N ALA A 746 -2.05 27.54 -12.28
CA ALA A 746 -2.08 28.76 -13.11
C ALA A 746 -0.71 29.34 -13.53
N ASN A 747 0.40 28.90 -12.90
CA ASN A 747 1.76 29.35 -13.23
C ASN A 747 2.79 28.19 -13.24
N ALA A 748 2.34 26.94 -13.28
CA ALA A 748 3.24 25.78 -13.26
C ALA A 748 4.00 25.63 -14.59
N CYS A 749 5.32 25.40 -14.52
CA CYS A 749 6.21 25.07 -15.64
C CYS A 749 6.01 25.95 -16.91
N THR A 750 5.83 27.26 -16.76
CA THR A 750 5.78 28.18 -17.91
C THR A 750 7.07 28.04 -18.71
N ASN A 751 7.03 27.95 -20.05
CA ASN A 751 8.22 27.75 -20.89
C ASN A 751 9.06 29.05 -21.03
N PRO A 752 10.10 29.30 -20.21
CA PRO A 752 10.89 30.51 -20.25
C PRO A 752 12.21 30.30 -21.03
N PHE A 753 12.52 29.07 -21.44
CA PHE A 753 13.85 28.64 -21.83
C PHE A 753 13.92 28.51 -23.34
N LYS A 754 14.86 29.24 -23.92
CA LYS A 754 15.34 29.08 -25.29
C LYS A 754 16.84 28.90 -25.21
N CYS A 755 17.45 28.32 -26.23
CA CYS A 755 18.90 28.17 -26.21
C CYS A 755 19.59 29.54 -26.01
N GLY A 756 20.42 29.63 -24.98
CA GLY A 756 21.12 30.84 -24.57
C GLY A 756 20.34 31.67 -23.54
N THR A 757 19.23 31.17 -23.01
CA THR A 757 18.56 31.73 -21.83
C THR A 757 19.43 31.50 -20.58
N THR A 758 20.09 30.35 -20.48
CA THR A 758 21.04 30.05 -19.38
C THR A 758 22.47 29.91 -19.90
N GLN A 759 23.40 29.66 -18.97
CA GLN A 759 24.80 29.36 -19.33
C GLN A 759 24.98 27.95 -19.91
N TYR A 760 23.95 27.10 -19.87
CA TYR A 760 24.00 25.69 -20.28
C TYR A 760 22.97 25.44 -21.38
N PRO A 761 23.35 25.50 -22.67
CA PRO A 761 22.39 25.38 -23.77
C PRO A 761 21.66 24.03 -23.81
N GLY A 762 22.26 22.95 -23.29
CA GLY A 762 21.58 21.65 -23.15
C GLY A 762 20.47 21.67 -22.10
N MET A 763 20.66 22.42 -21.01
CA MET A 763 19.62 22.64 -19.99
C MET A 763 18.42 23.37 -20.57
N ASP A 764 18.67 24.45 -21.33
CA ASP A 764 17.61 25.26 -21.93
C ASP A 764 16.64 24.40 -22.75
N LEU A 765 17.18 23.45 -23.52
CA LEU A 765 16.39 22.55 -24.34
C LEU A 765 15.66 21.47 -23.52
N VAL A 766 16.31 20.90 -22.49
CA VAL A 766 15.65 19.92 -21.59
C VAL A 766 14.48 20.56 -20.85
N PHE A 767 14.65 21.78 -20.36
CA PHE A 767 13.60 22.50 -19.63
C PHE A 767 12.51 23.00 -20.58
N ALA A 768 12.85 23.42 -21.80
CA ALA A 768 11.84 23.68 -22.82
C ALA A 768 10.97 22.43 -23.08
N SER A 769 11.58 21.24 -23.15
CA SER A 769 10.87 19.97 -23.28
C SER A 769 9.98 19.63 -22.08
N PHE A 770 10.46 19.82 -20.84
CA PHE A 770 9.64 19.64 -19.65
C PHE A 770 8.41 20.56 -19.65
N SER A 771 8.60 21.81 -20.05
CA SER A 771 7.52 22.80 -20.14
C SER A 771 6.48 22.40 -21.17
N ASN A 772 6.89 21.95 -22.34
CA ASN A 772 5.96 21.53 -23.38
C ASN A 772 5.23 20.24 -23.03
N LEU A 773 5.90 19.27 -22.40
CA LEU A 773 5.27 18.05 -21.88
C LEU A 773 4.27 18.37 -20.75
N HIS A 774 4.65 19.24 -19.82
CA HIS A 774 3.78 19.72 -18.75
C HIS A 774 2.54 20.43 -19.30
N ASN A 775 2.73 21.36 -20.25
CA ASN A 775 1.63 22.09 -20.89
C ASN A 775 0.69 21.15 -21.65
N PHE A 776 1.24 20.11 -22.27
CA PHE A 776 0.45 19.08 -22.93
C PHE A 776 -0.44 18.30 -21.94
N ILE A 777 0.12 17.82 -20.83
CA ILE A 777 -0.64 17.13 -19.78
C ILE A 777 -1.66 18.08 -19.15
N THR A 778 -1.30 19.35 -18.96
CA THR A 778 -2.21 20.40 -18.46
C THR A 778 -3.37 20.64 -19.41
N ASN A 779 -3.14 20.65 -20.74
CA ASN A 779 -4.22 20.76 -21.70
C ASN A 779 -5.17 19.54 -21.67
N MET A 780 -4.63 18.32 -21.48
CA MET A 780 -5.46 17.14 -21.23
C MET A 780 -6.30 17.32 -19.95
N TYR A 781 -5.68 17.77 -18.86
CA TYR A 781 -6.34 18.05 -17.58
C TYR A 781 -7.48 19.08 -17.74
N LEU A 782 -7.23 20.17 -18.45
CA LEU A 782 -8.23 21.22 -18.68
C LEU A 782 -9.37 20.75 -19.58
N SER A 783 -9.08 19.93 -20.60
CA SER A 783 -10.12 19.40 -21.49
C SER A 783 -11.12 18.45 -20.80
N ILE A 784 -10.78 17.90 -19.62
CA ILE A 784 -11.70 17.06 -18.83
C ILE A 784 -12.96 17.83 -18.40
N ASP A 785 -12.92 19.16 -18.29
CA ASP A 785 -14.12 19.97 -17.94
C ASP A 785 -15.27 19.77 -18.94
N GLY A 786 -14.97 19.44 -20.20
CA GLY A 786 -15.98 19.13 -21.22
C GLY A 786 -16.74 17.83 -20.95
N ILE A 787 -16.14 16.88 -20.23
CA ILE A 787 -16.73 15.55 -20.01
C ILE A 787 -17.95 15.64 -19.09
N SER A 788 -17.87 16.42 -18.00
CA SER A 788 -19.00 16.54 -17.06
C SER A 788 -20.22 17.19 -17.71
N ALA A 789 -19.99 18.19 -18.56
CA ALA A 789 -21.04 18.89 -19.28
C ALA A 789 -21.72 17.99 -20.33
N SER A 790 -20.93 17.26 -21.13
CA SER A 790 -21.45 16.32 -22.13
C SER A 790 -22.15 15.11 -21.51
N ALA A 791 -21.57 14.51 -20.46
CA ALA A 791 -22.14 13.33 -19.81
C ALA A 791 -23.52 13.62 -19.19
N ALA A 792 -23.68 14.78 -18.53
CA ALA A 792 -24.96 15.18 -17.96
C ALA A 792 -26.01 15.49 -19.03
N ALA A 793 -25.64 16.15 -20.12
CA ALA A 793 -26.56 16.48 -21.22
C ALA A 793 -26.98 15.24 -22.02
N ASN A 794 -26.04 14.34 -22.31
CA ASN A 794 -26.29 13.15 -23.11
C ASN A 794 -27.02 12.07 -22.32
N ALA A 795 -26.83 11.95 -20.99
CA ALA A 795 -27.49 10.94 -20.17
C ALA A 795 -29.03 11.04 -20.24
N ASP A 796 -29.59 12.24 -20.10
CA ASP A 796 -31.05 12.44 -20.17
C ASP A 796 -31.59 12.19 -21.60
N SER A 797 -30.85 12.63 -22.62
CA SER A 797 -31.19 12.38 -24.02
C SER A 797 -31.16 10.88 -24.34
N ILE A 798 -30.12 10.17 -23.90
CA ILE A 798 -29.96 8.74 -24.12
C ILE A 798 -31.04 7.94 -23.38
N ALA A 799 -31.30 8.27 -22.11
CA ALA A 799 -32.34 7.63 -21.31
C ALA A 799 -33.73 7.77 -21.97
N SER A 800 -34.07 8.96 -22.47
CA SER A 800 -35.37 9.21 -23.12
C SER A 800 -35.50 8.55 -24.50
N THR A 801 -34.41 8.57 -25.28
CA THR A 801 -34.36 8.07 -26.66
C THR A 801 -34.30 6.54 -26.70
N PHE A 802 -33.41 5.93 -25.91
CA PHE A 802 -33.10 4.49 -25.96
C PHE A 802 -33.72 3.68 -24.82
N GLY A 803 -34.16 4.29 -23.71
CA GLY A 803 -34.73 3.60 -22.54
C GLY A 803 -36.26 3.62 -22.42
N ASP A 804 -36.84 2.78 -21.56
CA ASP A 804 -38.27 2.79 -21.23
C ASP A 804 -38.58 3.81 -20.10
N SER A 805 -39.74 4.49 -20.18
CA SER A 805 -40.17 5.70 -19.44
C SER A 805 -40.11 5.74 -17.88
N LYS A 806 -39.43 4.81 -17.21
CA LYS A 806 -39.30 4.72 -15.74
C LYS A 806 -37.87 4.89 -15.21
N LEU A 807 -37.00 5.59 -15.93
CA LEU A 807 -35.70 5.97 -15.39
C LEU A 807 -35.85 7.17 -14.42
N ASP A 808 -36.00 6.89 -13.11
CA ASP A 808 -35.54 7.80 -12.03
C ASP A 808 -33.98 7.81 -11.96
N GLU A 809 -33.28 7.62 -13.08
CA GLU A 809 -32.06 6.79 -13.12
C GLU A 809 -30.87 7.38 -13.90
N GLY A 810 -30.79 8.68 -14.15
CA GLY A 810 -29.53 9.27 -14.67
C GLY A 810 -28.34 9.06 -13.71
N LEU A 811 -28.62 8.96 -12.40
CA LEU A 811 -27.62 8.81 -11.35
C LEU A 811 -27.07 7.37 -11.23
N LYS A 812 -27.96 6.37 -11.17
CA LYS A 812 -27.57 4.94 -11.13
C LYS A 812 -26.74 4.55 -12.35
N PHE A 813 -27.04 5.19 -13.47
CA PHE A 813 -26.37 5.00 -14.75
C PHE A 813 -24.90 5.47 -14.76
N LEU A 814 -24.59 6.59 -14.09
CA LEU A 814 -23.20 7.03 -13.90
C LEU A 814 -22.47 6.24 -12.81
N GLN A 815 -23.20 5.77 -11.79
CA GLN A 815 -22.64 4.90 -10.74
C GLN A 815 -22.15 3.57 -11.30
N GLU A 816 -22.88 2.96 -12.23
CA GLU A 816 -22.46 1.72 -12.91
C GLU A 816 -21.42 1.95 -14.01
N PHE A 817 -21.36 3.15 -14.62
CA PHE A 817 -20.31 3.51 -15.59
C PHE A 817 -18.89 3.51 -14.98
N SER A 818 -18.78 3.74 -13.67
CA SER A 818 -17.50 3.71 -12.95
C SER A 818 -16.76 2.36 -13.08
N GLU A 819 -17.47 1.25 -13.27
CA GLU A 819 -16.91 -0.08 -13.56
C GLU A 819 -16.11 -0.12 -14.88
N TYR A 820 -16.45 0.78 -15.81
CA TYR A 820 -15.84 0.87 -17.14
C TYR A 820 -14.92 2.10 -17.30
N PHE A 821 -14.64 2.84 -16.21
CA PHE A 821 -13.81 4.06 -16.24
C PHE A 821 -12.42 3.78 -16.77
N GLY A 822 -11.75 2.78 -16.20
CA GLY A 822 -10.40 2.39 -16.59
C GLY A 822 -10.32 1.98 -18.06
N LEU A 823 -11.34 1.26 -18.53
CA LEU A 823 -11.44 0.83 -19.91
C LEU A 823 -11.67 2.02 -20.87
N SER A 824 -12.52 2.97 -20.48
CA SER A 824 -12.80 4.19 -21.25
C SER A 824 -11.54 5.05 -21.40
N MET A 825 -10.74 5.18 -20.35
CA MET A 825 -9.46 5.91 -20.36
C MET A 825 -8.41 5.23 -21.26
N GLN A 826 -8.36 3.90 -21.28
CA GLN A 826 -7.47 3.14 -22.17
C GLN A 826 -7.80 3.36 -23.65
N PHE A 827 -9.08 3.25 -24.03
CA PHE A 827 -9.52 3.47 -25.41
C PHE A 827 -9.38 4.92 -25.86
N ALA A 828 -9.75 5.87 -25.00
CA ALA A 828 -9.61 7.29 -25.30
C ALA A 828 -8.14 7.69 -25.43
N GLY A 829 -7.28 7.19 -24.53
CA GLY A 829 -5.83 7.37 -24.59
C GLY A 829 -5.24 6.80 -25.87
N GLY A 830 -5.57 5.56 -26.23
CA GLY A 830 -5.11 4.92 -27.46
C GLY A 830 -5.54 5.65 -28.73
N SER A 831 -6.81 6.04 -28.81
CA SER A 831 -7.36 6.82 -29.92
C SER A 831 -6.67 8.18 -30.05
N PHE A 832 -6.38 8.81 -28.91
CA PHE A 832 -5.70 10.09 -28.82
C PHE A 832 -4.24 9.99 -29.29
N TRP A 833 -3.47 9.02 -28.79
CA TRP A 833 -2.09 8.79 -29.23
C TRP A 833 -2.01 8.40 -30.71
N SER A 834 -2.97 7.61 -31.20
CA SER A 834 -3.06 7.29 -32.62
C SER A 834 -3.25 8.53 -33.48
N LYS A 835 -4.18 9.43 -33.09
CA LYS A 835 -4.38 10.71 -33.78
C LYS A 835 -3.13 11.58 -33.73
N MET A 836 -2.48 11.68 -32.57
CA MET A 836 -1.24 12.43 -32.41
C MET A 836 -0.15 11.95 -33.37
N ILE A 837 0.02 10.64 -33.49
CA ILE A 837 1.05 10.02 -34.32
C ILE A 837 0.74 10.17 -35.82
N THR A 838 -0.53 10.01 -36.20
CA THR A 838 -0.94 10.01 -37.60
C THR A 838 -1.13 11.39 -38.20
N ASP A 839 -1.38 12.43 -37.39
CA ASP A 839 -1.58 13.79 -37.88
C ASP A 839 -0.22 14.42 -38.29
N PRO A 840 0.00 14.69 -39.60
CA PRO A 840 1.24 15.26 -40.10
C PRO A 840 1.62 16.61 -39.48
N ASP A 841 0.65 17.36 -38.95
CA ASP A 841 0.80 18.74 -38.49
C ASP A 841 1.12 18.91 -37.01
N VAL A 842 1.00 17.86 -36.18
CA VAL A 842 1.24 17.90 -34.72
C VAL A 842 2.71 18.15 -34.41
N PHE A 843 3.60 17.38 -35.04
CA PHE A 843 5.05 17.53 -34.95
C PHE A 843 5.64 17.61 -36.35
N LYS A 844 5.72 18.82 -36.90
CA LYS A 844 6.26 19.08 -38.24
C LYS A 844 7.69 18.56 -38.47
N ALA A 845 8.44 18.30 -37.40
CA ALA A 845 9.82 17.84 -37.44
C ALA A 845 9.99 16.31 -37.53
N PHE A 846 8.93 15.53 -37.28
CA PHE A 846 8.99 14.07 -37.41
C PHE A 846 8.57 13.66 -38.83
N GLY A 847 9.30 12.70 -39.40
CA GLY A 847 9.15 12.25 -40.79
C GLY A 847 7.81 11.56 -41.09
N ASP A 848 7.85 10.39 -41.71
CA ASP A 848 6.65 9.59 -41.95
C ASP A 848 6.04 8.98 -40.66
N VAL A 849 4.87 8.36 -40.78
CA VAL A 849 4.13 7.77 -39.66
C VAL A 849 4.94 6.70 -38.91
N VAL A 850 5.76 5.90 -39.61
CA VAL A 850 6.57 4.85 -38.98
C VAL A 850 7.65 5.48 -38.10
N SER A 851 8.34 6.49 -38.63
CA SER A 851 9.35 7.24 -37.88
C SER A 851 8.76 7.92 -36.64
N ARG A 852 7.53 8.43 -36.72
CA ARG A 852 6.82 9.03 -35.59
C ARG A 852 6.45 8.01 -34.52
N VAL A 853 5.99 6.84 -34.93
CA VAL A 853 5.70 5.74 -33.99
C VAL A 853 6.98 5.33 -33.27
N GLU A 854 8.08 5.14 -33.99
CA GLU A 854 9.36 4.75 -33.37
C GLU A 854 9.81 5.79 -32.34
N GLN A 855 9.71 7.08 -32.68
CA GLN A 855 10.08 8.20 -31.80
C GLN A 855 9.16 8.38 -30.59
N LEU A 856 7.85 8.12 -30.73
CA LEU A 856 6.86 8.30 -29.66
C LEU A 856 6.50 7.00 -28.92
N SER A 857 6.99 5.84 -29.36
CA SER A 857 6.66 4.52 -28.82
C SER A 857 6.81 4.43 -27.31
N GLY A 858 7.95 4.87 -26.76
CA GLY A 858 8.19 4.89 -25.32
C GLY A 858 7.25 5.83 -24.56
N THR A 859 6.80 6.92 -25.19
CA THR A 859 5.77 7.81 -24.63
C THR A 859 4.41 7.10 -24.59
N VAL A 860 4.00 6.51 -25.72
CA VAL A 860 2.73 5.77 -25.84
C VAL A 860 2.66 4.61 -24.85
N GLU A 861 3.73 3.81 -24.73
CA GLU A 861 3.81 2.70 -23.79
C GLU A 861 3.72 3.16 -22.33
N THR A 862 4.43 4.25 -21.99
CA THR A 862 4.40 4.83 -20.64
C THR A 862 3.00 5.31 -20.27
N PHE A 863 2.32 6.03 -21.16
CA PHE A 863 0.94 6.47 -20.93
C PHE A 863 -0.06 5.31 -20.92
N THR A 864 0.12 4.30 -21.78
CA THR A 864 -0.77 3.12 -21.81
C THR A 864 -0.66 2.30 -20.52
N SER A 865 0.57 2.02 -20.06
CA SER A 865 0.84 1.31 -18.81
C SER A 865 0.30 2.06 -17.58
N LEU A 866 0.38 3.38 -17.63
CA LEU A 866 -0.25 4.26 -16.65
C LEU A 866 -1.78 4.08 -16.68
N TYR A 867 -2.44 4.21 -17.85
CA TYR A 867 -3.90 4.03 -17.97
C TYR A 867 -4.36 2.65 -17.48
N SER A 868 -3.55 1.60 -17.62
CA SER A 868 -3.84 0.29 -17.02
C SER A 868 -3.64 0.25 -15.51
N THR A 869 -2.59 0.87 -14.98
CA THR A 869 -2.35 0.90 -13.51
C THR A 869 -3.44 1.70 -12.79
N ILE A 870 -3.92 2.78 -13.41
CA ILE A 870 -5.03 3.59 -12.91
C ILE A 870 -6.33 2.79 -12.90
N SER A 871 -6.58 1.97 -13.93
CA SER A 871 -7.78 1.15 -14.04
C SER A 871 -7.92 0.10 -12.94
N GLU A 872 -6.81 -0.34 -12.35
CA GLU A 872 -6.80 -1.37 -11.32
C GLU A 872 -6.84 -0.77 -9.89
N ALA A 873 -6.41 0.47 -9.69
CA ALA A 873 -6.23 1.08 -8.36
C ALA A 873 -7.34 2.04 -7.89
N GLN A 874 -8.22 2.53 -8.78
CA GLN A 874 -9.17 3.62 -8.46
C GLN A 874 -10.65 3.27 -8.59
N THR A 875 -10.99 2.02 -8.90
CA THR A 875 -12.40 1.61 -9.07
C THR A 875 -13.18 1.73 -7.77
N GLU A 876 -12.63 1.35 -6.62
CA GLU A 876 -13.40 1.31 -5.36
C GLU A 876 -13.67 2.69 -4.76
N GLU A 877 -12.69 3.60 -4.75
CA GLU A 877 -12.83 4.96 -4.18
C GLU A 877 -13.74 5.85 -5.04
N ALA A 878 -13.63 5.74 -6.36
CA ALA A 878 -14.48 6.45 -7.31
C ALA A 878 -15.92 5.90 -7.31
N MET A 879 -16.09 4.57 -7.24
CA MET A 879 -17.40 3.91 -7.09
C MET A 879 -18.11 4.39 -5.83
N ASN A 880 -17.42 4.40 -4.69
CA ASN A 880 -17.99 4.84 -3.41
C ASN A 880 -18.39 6.32 -3.44
N ALA A 881 -17.58 7.21 -4.04
CA ALA A 881 -17.89 8.63 -4.12
C ALA A 881 -19.05 8.94 -5.08
N MET A 882 -19.17 8.20 -6.17
CA MET A 882 -20.30 8.30 -7.12
C MET A 882 -21.58 7.68 -6.54
N GLU A 883 -21.50 6.60 -5.77
CA GLU A 883 -22.65 5.96 -5.09
C GLU A 883 -23.35 6.91 -4.09
N ILE A 884 -22.58 7.82 -3.49
CA ILE A 884 -23.05 8.85 -2.57
C ILE A 884 -23.70 10.04 -3.30
N ALA A 885 -23.32 10.30 -4.55
CA ALA A 885 -23.91 11.38 -5.34
C ALA A 885 -25.42 11.15 -5.52
N LYS A 886 -26.22 12.22 -5.45
CA LYS A 886 -27.70 12.15 -5.58
C LYS A 886 -28.22 12.77 -6.89
N GLU A 887 -27.32 13.29 -7.72
CA GLU A 887 -27.61 14.01 -8.97
C GLU A 887 -26.54 13.66 -10.02
N VAL A 888 -26.95 13.61 -11.29
CA VAL A 888 -26.10 13.26 -12.46
C VAL A 888 -24.89 14.18 -12.57
N SER A 889 -25.10 15.50 -12.44
CA SER A 889 -24.03 16.50 -12.47
C SER A 889 -22.95 16.24 -11.42
N LYS A 890 -23.33 15.86 -10.20
CA LYS A 890 -22.38 15.58 -9.11
C LYS A 890 -21.59 14.28 -9.34
N ALA A 891 -22.22 13.26 -9.91
CA ALA A 891 -21.51 12.03 -10.29
C ALA A 891 -20.54 12.29 -11.45
N SER A 892 -20.92 13.12 -12.43
CA SER A 892 -20.05 13.59 -13.49
C SER A 892 -18.92 14.50 -13.00
N ASP A 893 -19.14 15.31 -11.96
CA ASP A 893 -18.10 16.13 -11.33
C ASP A 893 -17.06 15.25 -10.61
N GLU A 894 -17.53 14.20 -9.91
CA GLU A 894 -16.65 13.24 -9.25
C GLU A 894 -15.85 12.44 -10.28
N PHE A 895 -16.46 12.05 -11.41
CA PHE A 895 -15.76 11.43 -12.53
C PHE A 895 -14.60 12.31 -13.05
N SER A 896 -14.87 13.58 -13.35
CA SER A 896 -13.87 14.53 -13.82
C SER A 896 -12.77 14.79 -12.79
N LYS A 897 -13.13 14.83 -11.51
CA LYS A 897 -12.18 14.96 -10.40
C LYS A 897 -11.21 13.78 -10.33
N GLN A 898 -11.68 12.54 -10.48
CA GLN A 898 -10.83 11.35 -10.46
C GLN A 898 -9.89 11.28 -11.66
N ALA A 899 -10.39 11.62 -12.87
CA ALA A 899 -9.56 11.74 -14.07
C ALA A 899 -8.46 12.82 -13.92
N ARG A 900 -8.78 13.93 -13.23
CA ARG A 900 -7.82 15.00 -12.90
C ARG A 900 -6.76 14.58 -11.88
N GLN A 901 -7.18 13.94 -10.79
CA GLN A 901 -6.27 13.41 -9.77
C GLN A 901 -5.31 12.38 -10.34
N THR A 902 -5.78 11.60 -11.30
CA THR A 902 -4.98 10.65 -12.04
C THR A 902 -3.86 11.32 -12.86
N LEU A 903 -4.17 12.36 -13.62
CA LEU A 903 -3.17 13.12 -14.37
C LEU A 903 -2.19 13.85 -13.44
N ASP A 904 -2.64 14.32 -12.27
CA ASP A 904 -1.79 14.93 -11.23
C ASP A 904 -0.80 13.90 -10.62
N LYS A 905 -1.27 12.71 -10.25
CA LYS A 905 -0.43 11.61 -9.74
C LYS A 905 0.62 11.19 -10.77
N PHE A 906 0.23 11.10 -12.04
CA PHE A 906 1.16 10.78 -13.12
C PHE A 906 2.26 11.82 -13.28
N LEU A 907 1.87 13.10 -13.30
CA LEU A 907 2.80 14.21 -13.46
C LEU A 907 3.83 14.22 -12.33
N LYS A 908 3.40 13.99 -11.08
CA LYS A 908 4.30 13.80 -9.93
C LYS A 908 5.25 12.63 -10.12
N GLN A 909 4.73 11.47 -10.52
CA GLN A 909 5.52 10.26 -10.68
C GLN A 909 6.58 10.34 -11.79
N ILE A 910 6.36 11.11 -12.87
CA ILE A 910 7.39 11.25 -13.92
C ILE A 910 8.43 12.33 -13.60
N PHE A 911 8.11 13.26 -12.70
CA PHE A 911 8.98 14.38 -12.34
C PHE A 911 9.60 14.30 -10.93
N ASP A 912 9.38 13.22 -10.18
CA ASP A 912 9.89 13.05 -8.80
C ASP A 912 11.42 12.82 -8.69
N GLY A 913 12.12 12.57 -9.80
CA GLY A 913 13.57 12.33 -9.85
C GLY A 913 14.09 10.99 -9.31
N SER A 914 13.22 10.07 -8.87
CA SER A 914 13.56 8.67 -8.60
C SER A 914 14.17 7.96 -9.82
N TYR A 915 14.87 6.85 -9.57
CA TYR A 915 15.37 5.99 -10.66
C TYR A 915 14.25 5.54 -11.62
N LEU A 916 13.07 5.22 -11.08
CA LEU A 916 11.93 4.80 -11.88
C LEU A 916 11.32 5.96 -12.68
N SER A 917 11.25 7.17 -12.13
CA SER A 917 10.71 8.33 -12.84
C SER A 917 11.64 8.82 -13.94
N THR A 918 12.94 8.91 -13.68
CA THR A 918 13.95 9.30 -14.68
C THR A 918 13.99 8.32 -15.84
N ARG A 919 13.86 7.01 -15.58
CA ARG A 919 13.73 5.97 -16.60
C ARG A 919 12.45 6.11 -17.45
N ARG A 920 11.35 6.61 -16.87
CA ARG A 920 10.08 6.84 -17.58
C ARG A 920 10.06 8.17 -18.33
N LEU A 921 10.68 9.21 -17.77
CA LEU A 921 10.73 10.55 -18.35
C LEU A 921 11.72 10.65 -19.51
N TYR A 922 12.85 9.97 -19.44
CA TYR A 922 13.88 9.98 -20.49
C TYR A 922 13.33 9.65 -21.89
N PRO A 923 12.65 8.51 -22.13
CA PRO A 923 12.12 8.19 -23.46
C PRO A 923 11.03 9.16 -23.92
N MET A 924 10.43 9.94 -23.01
CA MET A 924 9.43 10.93 -23.38
C MET A 924 10.08 12.15 -24.05
N ILE A 925 11.17 12.66 -23.49
CA ILE A 925 11.81 13.91 -23.95
C ILE A 925 13.07 13.71 -24.82
N ALA A 926 13.56 12.47 -24.94
CA ALA A 926 14.72 12.11 -25.75
C ALA A 926 14.58 12.60 -27.19
N ASP A 927 15.73 12.86 -27.83
CA ASP A 927 15.82 13.40 -29.20
C ASP A 927 15.02 14.69 -29.45
N GLY A 928 14.72 15.44 -28.38
CA GLY A 928 13.95 16.68 -28.46
C GLY A 928 12.48 16.44 -28.79
N THR A 929 11.93 15.29 -28.40
CA THR A 929 10.56 14.90 -28.78
C THR A 929 9.51 15.93 -28.35
N TRP A 930 9.71 16.55 -27.19
CA TRP A 930 8.87 17.65 -26.68
C TRP A 930 9.52 19.03 -26.82
N LEU A 931 10.59 19.18 -27.61
CA LEU A 931 11.30 20.44 -27.71
C LEU A 931 10.43 21.55 -28.31
N ASP A 932 9.60 21.20 -29.28
CA ASP A 932 8.57 22.09 -29.83
C ASP A 932 7.23 21.74 -29.19
N ALA A 933 6.45 22.76 -28.83
CA ALA A 933 5.11 22.56 -28.30
C ALA A 933 4.23 21.91 -29.40
N PRO A 934 3.50 20.82 -29.11
CA PRO A 934 2.58 20.26 -30.09
C PRO A 934 1.51 21.31 -30.44
N LYS A 935 1.01 21.27 -31.66
CA LYS A 935 -0.16 22.08 -32.02
C LYS A 935 -1.40 21.49 -31.33
N VAL A 936 -1.75 22.02 -30.17
CA VAL A 936 -2.78 21.44 -29.29
C VAL A 936 -4.22 21.75 -29.72
N SER A 937 -4.44 22.76 -30.57
CA SER A 937 -5.79 23.24 -30.92
C SER A 937 -6.64 22.28 -31.77
N ILE A 938 -6.11 21.12 -32.13
CA ILE A 938 -6.73 20.17 -33.07
C ILE A 938 -7.29 18.92 -32.37
N PHE A 939 -7.03 18.73 -31.08
CA PHE A 939 -7.40 17.49 -30.39
C PHE A 939 -7.98 17.74 -29.01
N ASP A 940 -9.29 17.59 -28.95
CA ASP A 940 -10.06 17.72 -27.74
C ASP A 940 -10.17 16.35 -27.07
N PHE A 941 -9.42 16.11 -25.99
CA PHE A 941 -9.35 14.79 -25.36
C PHE A 941 -10.74 14.33 -24.89
N HIS A 942 -11.63 15.25 -24.49
CA HIS A 942 -13.03 14.91 -24.17
C HIS A 942 -13.79 14.30 -25.35
N LYS A 943 -13.56 14.76 -26.59
CA LYS A 943 -14.21 14.22 -27.79
C LYS A 943 -13.76 12.80 -28.14
N SER A 944 -12.66 12.33 -27.57
CA SER A 944 -12.23 10.94 -27.69
C SER A 944 -12.88 10.04 -26.63
N ILE A 945 -13.33 10.61 -25.51
CA ILE A 945 -13.97 9.88 -24.40
C ILE A 945 -15.48 9.79 -24.61
N GLU A 946 -16.11 10.87 -25.07
CA GLU A 946 -17.56 11.03 -25.16
C GLU A 946 -18.28 9.91 -25.96
N PRO A 947 -17.82 9.50 -27.15
CA PRO A 947 -18.46 8.39 -27.88
C PRO A 947 -18.42 7.06 -27.12
N ILE A 948 -17.31 6.78 -26.42
CA ILE A 948 -17.14 5.54 -25.64
C ILE A 948 -18.13 5.52 -24.48
N MET A 949 -18.27 6.65 -23.79
CA MET A 949 -19.29 6.84 -22.77
C MET A 949 -20.67 6.60 -23.36
N ASN A 950 -21.03 7.32 -24.42
CA ASN A 950 -22.35 7.24 -25.03
C ASN A 950 -22.72 5.81 -25.47
N ALA A 951 -21.77 5.02 -26.01
CA ALA A 951 -22.06 3.64 -26.43
C ALA A 951 -22.38 2.71 -25.25
N MET A 952 -21.62 2.81 -24.15
CA MET A 952 -21.87 2.04 -22.93
C MET A 952 -23.22 2.44 -22.30
N LEU A 953 -23.50 3.74 -22.29
CA LEU A 953 -24.74 4.33 -21.82
C LEU A 953 -25.94 3.84 -22.67
N ILE A 954 -25.85 3.84 -24.00
CA ILE A 954 -26.91 3.31 -24.89
C ILE A 954 -27.17 1.82 -24.62
N ASN A 955 -26.12 0.99 -24.52
CA ASN A 955 -26.27 -0.45 -24.20
C ASN A 955 -27.03 -0.65 -22.88
N LYS A 956 -26.71 0.15 -21.86
CA LYS A 956 -27.36 0.07 -20.56
C LYS A 956 -28.81 0.57 -20.62
N ALA A 957 -29.09 1.66 -21.32
CA ALA A 957 -30.45 2.18 -21.48
C ALA A 957 -31.37 1.12 -22.12
N TRP A 958 -30.88 0.36 -23.10
CA TRP A 958 -31.62 -0.73 -23.71
C TRP A 958 -31.91 -1.93 -22.79
N THR A 959 -31.05 -2.21 -21.81
CA THR A 959 -31.22 -3.33 -20.86
C THR A 959 -32.10 -2.99 -19.65
N THR A 960 -32.48 -1.72 -19.50
CA THR A 960 -33.21 -1.20 -18.34
C THR A 960 -34.72 -1.20 -18.61
N GLY A 961 -35.44 -2.17 -18.06
CA GLY A 961 -36.90 -2.34 -18.23
C GLY A 961 -37.55 -3.02 -17.03
N ALA A 962 -38.89 -2.89 -16.88
CA ALA A 962 -39.63 -3.32 -15.68
C ALA A 962 -39.53 -4.82 -15.33
N ASN A 963 -39.09 -5.66 -16.28
CA ASN A 963 -38.87 -7.10 -16.11
C ASN A 963 -37.41 -7.52 -16.41
N GLY A 964 -36.51 -6.56 -16.68
CA GLY A 964 -35.18 -6.79 -17.28
C GLY A 964 -35.27 -6.99 -18.80
N ASN A 965 -34.52 -6.21 -19.57
CA ASN A 965 -34.39 -6.39 -21.02
C ASN A 965 -33.00 -6.98 -21.29
N ALA A 966 -32.90 -7.97 -22.18
CA ALA A 966 -31.61 -8.48 -22.66
C ALA A 966 -31.37 -8.01 -24.10
N ILE A 967 -30.17 -7.50 -24.36
CA ILE A 967 -29.69 -7.13 -25.69
C ILE A 967 -28.73 -8.18 -26.19
N VAL A 968 -28.90 -8.58 -27.45
CA VAL A 968 -28.17 -9.70 -28.03
C VAL A 968 -27.84 -9.42 -29.49
N ILE A 969 -26.71 -9.95 -29.95
CA ILE A 969 -26.39 -10.02 -31.37
C ILE A 969 -26.57 -11.45 -31.87
N LEU A 970 -27.51 -11.62 -32.80
CA LEU A 970 -27.73 -12.89 -33.48
C LEU A 970 -26.83 -12.95 -34.70
N ALA A 971 -25.98 -13.97 -34.80
CA ALA A 971 -25.05 -14.15 -35.90
C ALA A 971 -25.43 -15.35 -36.79
N LYS A 972 -25.36 -15.17 -38.11
CA LYS A 972 -25.55 -16.24 -39.09
C LYS A 972 -24.60 -16.10 -40.27
N GLU A 973 -23.98 -17.21 -40.65
CA GLU A 973 -23.11 -17.28 -41.82
C GLU A 973 -23.94 -17.17 -43.12
N GLY A 974 -23.43 -16.38 -44.08
CA GLY A 974 -24.04 -16.05 -45.36
C GLY A 974 -25.00 -14.84 -45.30
N HIS A 975 -25.32 -14.28 -46.47
CA HIS A 975 -26.36 -13.24 -46.62
C HIS A 975 -27.77 -13.86 -46.56
N VAL A 976 -28.42 -13.73 -45.41
CA VAL A 976 -29.75 -14.29 -45.15
C VAL A 976 -30.72 -13.17 -44.79
N THR A 977 -31.85 -13.10 -45.49
CA THR A 977 -32.78 -11.97 -45.36
C THR A 977 -33.58 -11.99 -44.06
N TYR A 978 -33.80 -13.16 -43.42
CA TYR A 978 -34.66 -13.27 -42.23
C TYR A 978 -34.14 -14.24 -41.16
N PRO A 979 -34.30 -13.92 -39.87
CA PRO A 979 -34.02 -14.84 -38.78
C PRO A 979 -35.17 -15.86 -38.61
N GLN A 980 -35.14 -16.95 -39.39
CA GLN A 980 -36.14 -18.04 -39.30
C GLN A 980 -35.52 -19.31 -38.68
N PRO A 981 -36.10 -19.88 -37.59
CA PRO A 981 -35.71 -21.20 -37.10
C PRO A 981 -36.19 -22.28 -38.07
N ARG A 982 -35.42 -23.37 -38.23
CA ARG A 982 -35.62 -24.36 -39.31
C ARG A 982 -36.94 -25.17 -39.24
N ARG A 983 -37.77 -25.08 -38.19
CA ARG A 983 -39.04 -25.82 -38.05
C ARG A 983 -40.10 -25.09 -37.20
N GLY A 984 -41.19 -24.62 -37.82
CA GLY A 984 -42.52 -24.45 -37.19
C GLY A 984 -42.98 -23.02 -36.83
N ASN A 985 -43.62 -22.34 -37.79
CA ASN A 985 -44.75 -21.39 -37.70
C ASN A 985 -44.83 -20.27 -36.62
N ALA A 986 -43.75 -19.85 -35.97
CA ALA A 986 -43.72 -18.56 -35.27
C ALA A 986 -42.47 -17.78 -35.67
N ALA A 987 -42.65 -16.65 -36.36
CA ALA A 987 -41.56 -15.74 -36.65
C ALA A 987 -40.98 -15.20 -35.33
N LEU A 988 -39.67 -15.37 -35.14
CA LEU A 988 -38.96 -14.92 -33.93
C LEU A 988 -38.88 -13.39 -33.84
N MET A 989 -39.12 -12.71 -34.95
CA MET A 989 -39.05 -11.27 -35.12
C MET A 989 -40.04 -10.91 -36.24
N SER A 990 -40.61 -9.70 -36.23
CA SER A 990 -41.41 -9.22 -37.36
C SER A 990 -40.50 -8.95 -38.58
N ASN A 991 -41.06 -8.86 -39.79
CA ASN A 991 -40.25 -8.53 -40.97
C ASN A 991 -39.65 -7.12 -40.84
N ASP A 992 -40.44 -6.16 -40.35
CA ASP A 992 -40.02 -4.77 -40.16
C ASP A 992 -38.88 -4.66 -39.12
N ASP A 993 -39.00 -5.36 -37.98
CA ASP A 993 -37.92 -5.46 -36.98
C ASP A 993 -36.68 -6.19 -37.53
N GLY A 994 -36.89 -7.20 -38.37
CA GLY A 994 -35.83 -7.98 -39.02
C GLY A 994 -34.99 -7.16 -39.97
N GLU A 995 -35.63 -6.33 -40.79
CA GLU A 995 -34.94 -5.38 -41.66
C GLU A 995 -34.28 -4.26 -40.85
N ALA A 996 -34.93 -3.79 -39.79
CA ALA A 996 -34.38 -2.73 -38.96
C ALA A 996 -33.10 -3.15 -38.22
N THR A 997 -33.03 -4.37 -37.70
CA THR A 997 -31.91 -4.79 -36.82
C THR A 997 -30.70 -5.35 -37.56
N GLN A 998 -30.80 -5.52 -38.87
CA GLN A 998 -29.84 -6.26 -39.69
C GLN A 998 -28.58 -5.46 -40.04
N TYR A 999 -27.44 -6.15 -40.01
CA TYR A 999 -26.15 -5.67 -40.50
C TYR A 999 -25.43 -6.77 -41.29
N PHE A 1000 -25.03 -6.47 -42.52
CA PHE A 1000 -24.24 -7.38 -43.35
C PHE A 1000 -22.74 -7.09 -43.18
N TYR A 1001 -21.97 -8.13 -42.88
CA TYR A 1001 -20.53 -8.04 -42.73
C TYR A 1001 -19.85 -9.04 -43.67
N THR A 1002 -18.90 -8.53 -44.47
CA THR A 1002 -18.00 -9.35 -45.28
C THR A 1002 -16.58 -9.16 -44.75
N SER A 1003 -15.91 -10.25 -44.36
CA SER A 1003 -14.50 -10.21 -43.95
C SER A 1003 -13.56 -9.97 -45.14
N GLU A 1004 -12.31 -9.57 -44.89
CA GLU A 1004 -11.29 -9.45 -45.96
C GLU A 1004 -11.02 -10.81 -46.65
N THR A 1005 -11.23 -11.92 -45.96
CA THR A 1005 -11.14 -13.27 -46.53
C THR A 1005 -12.36 -13.72 -47.34
N GLY A 1006 -13.39 -12.87 -47.44
CA GLY A 1006 -14.61 -13.14 -48.21
C GLY A 1006 -15.68 -13.95 -47.46
N GLU A 1007 -15.50 -14.25 -46.17
CA GLU A 1007 -16.58 -14.80 -45.33
C GLU A 1007 -17.70 -13.77 -45.18
N GLU A 1008 -18.92 -14.15 -45.54
CA GLU A 1008 -20.12 -13.32 -45.41
C GLU A 1008 -20.91 -13.70 -44.15
N TRP A 1009 -21.40 -12.69 -43.43
CA TRP A 1009 -22.20 -12.83 -42.23
C TRP A 1009 -23.38 -11.87 -42.25
N THR A 1010 -24.49 -12.35 -41.74
CA THR A 1010 -25.64 -11.51 -41.38
C THR A 1010 -25.76 -11.49 -39.86
N LEU A 1011 -25.80 -10.27 -39.31
CA LEU A 1011 -25.87 -9.99 -37.88
C LEU A 1011 -27.16 -9.22 -37.58
N TRP A 1012 -27.80 -9.49 -36.43
CA TRP A 1012 -28.97 -8.72 -35.97
C TRP A 1012 -28.80 -8.30 -34.52
N ILE A 1013 -28.91 -7.00 -34.23
CA ILE A 1013 -28.97 -6.50 -32.85
C ILE A 1013 -30.42 -6.48 -32.37
N ALA A 1014 -30.73 -7.27 -31.35
CA ALA A 1014 -32.11 -7.50 -30.94
C ALA A 1014 -32.31 -7.34 -29.45
N GLN A 1015 -33.49 -6.90 -29.07
CA GLN A 1015 -33.97 -6.87 -27.70
C GLN A 1015 -34.94 -8.03 -27.43
N VAL A 1016 -34.81 -8.66 -26.27
CA VAL A 1016 -35.75 -9.67 -25.76
C VAL A 1016 -36.09 -9.41 -24.29
N ASP A 1017 -37.37 -9.59 -23.93
CA ASP A 1017 -37.82 -9.46 -22.54
C ASP A 1017 -37.27 -10.62 -21.69
N VAL A 1018 -36.73 -10.32 -20.50
CA VAL A 1018 -36.42 -11.35 -19.49
C VAL A 1018 -37.73 -11.76 -18.81
N CYS A 1019 -38.12 -13.01 -18.98
CA CYS A 1019 -39.45 -13.47 -18.61
C CYS A 1019 -39.64 -13.66 -17.10
N THR A 1020 -40.66 -13.00 -16.52
CA THR A 1020 -41.22 -13.31 -15.19
C THR A 1020 -42.52 -14.12 -15.32
N GLN A 1021 -42.91 -14.81 -14.23
CA GLN A 1021 -43.79 -16.00 -14.19
C GLN A 1021 -45.14 -16.02 -14.94
N ASN A 1022 -45.57 -15.01 -15.71
CA ASN A 1022 -46.69 -15.13 -16.68
C ASN A 1022 -46.86 -13.94 -17.68
N ARG A 1023 -45.87 -13.06 -17.92
CA ARG A 1023 -46.04 -11.89 -18.82
C ARG A 1023 -44.77 -11.44 -19.57
N CYS A 1024 -44.42 -12.06 -20.70
CA CYS A 1024 -43.38 -11.54 -21.59
C CYS A 1024 -43.68 -11.87 -23.06
N ASP A 1025 -43.27 -11.00 -23.99
CA ASP A 1025 -43.29 -11.27 -25.42
C ASP A 1025 -42.06 -12.11 -25.79
N ARG A 1026 -42.26 -13.19 -26.57
CA ARG A 1026 -41.18 -14.13 -26.93
C ARG A 1026 -40.45 -13.73 -28.22
N ARG A 1027 -40.86 -12.63 -28.82
CA ARG A 1027 -40.31 -12.14 -30.07
C ARG A 1027 -39.19 -11.16 -29.77
N PHE A 1028 -38.10 -11.34 -30.49
CA PHE A 1028 -37.09 -10.32 -30.65
C PHE A 1028 -37.71 -9.09 -31.30
N LYS A 1029 -37.26 -7.92 -30.87
CA LYS A 1029 -37.69 -6.62 -31.40
C LYS A 1029 -36.47 -5.76 -31.67
N ALA A 1030 -36.63 -4.77 -32.54
CA ALA A 1030 -35.64 -3.71 -32.63
C ALA A 1030 -35.51 -2.99 -31.27
N PRO A 1031 -34.28 -2.81 -30.74
CA PRO A 1031 -34.06 -1.96 -29.58
C PRO A 1031 -34.62 -0.56 -29.83
N LYS A 1032 -35.22 0.05 -28.80
CA LYS A 1032 -35.79 1.39 -28.92
C LYS A 1032 -34.71 2.40 -29.33
N GLY A 1033 -35.04 3.27 -30.28
CA GLY A 1033 -34.11 4.33 -30.74
C GLY A 1033 -32.97 3.83 -31.64
N LEU A 1034 -32.96 2.57 -32.07
CA LEU A 1034 -31.90 2.03 -32.95
C LEU A 1034 -31.69 2.85 -34.23
N ASP A 1035 -32.75 3.44 -34.78
CA ASP A 1035 -32.67 4.25 -36.00
C ASP A 1035 -31.86 5.55 -35.82
N GLU A 1036 -31.78 6.09 -34.59
CA GLU A 1036 -31.05 7.32 -34.27
C GLU A 1036 -29.52 7.16 -34.36
N ILE A 1037 -29.04 5.91 -34.39
CA ILE A 1037 -27.60 5.58 -34.47
C ILE A 1037 -27.22 4.80 -35.73
N ARG A 1038 -28.08 4.75 -36.75
CA ARG A 1038 -27.75 4.06 -38.02
C ARG A 1038 -26.62 4.74 -38.79
N GLU A 1039 -26.62 6.06 -38.78
CA GLU A 1039 -25.68 6.92 -39.47
C GLU A 1039 -24.92 7.78 -38.45
N GLU A 1040 -24.03 8.66 -38.93
CA GLU A 1040 -23.36 9.64 -38.07
C GLU A 1040 -24.38 10.52 -37.34
N ASN A 1041 -24.16 10.72 -36.04
CA ASN A 1041 -25.09 11.39 -35.14
C ASN A 1041 -24.33 12.09 -34.01
N ASP A 1042 -25.05 12.89 -33.24
CA ASP A 1042 -24.50 13.71 -32.15
C ASP A 1042 -23.94 12.87 -30.99
N TYR A 1043 -24.30 11.58 -30.88
CA TYR A 1043 -23.75 10.69 -29.86
C TYR A 1043 -22.37 10.12 -30.24
N GLY A 1044 -21.97 10.18 -31.51
CA GLY A 1044 -20.72 9.59 -32.01
C GLY A 1044 -20.70 8.06 -32.00
N VAL A 1045 -21.87 7.41 -31.90
CA VAL A 1045 -22.03 5.95 -31.81
C VAL A 1045 -22.82 5.46 -33.01
N THR A 1046 -22.37 4.40 -33.69
CA THR A 1046 -23.15 3.80 -34.79
C THR A 1046 -23.59 2.37 -34.48
N VAL A 1047 -24.67 1.90 -35.13
CA VAL A 1047 -25.11 0.49 -35.10
C VAL A 1047 -23.96 -0.46 -35.45
N ARG A 1048 -23.09 -0.06 -36.39
CA ARG A 1048 -21.89 -0.82 -36.75
C ARG A 1048 -20.99 -1.05 -35.54
N ASN A 1049 -20.71 -0.02 -34.73
CA ASN A 1049 -19.85 -0.16 -33.56
C ASN A 1049 -20.50 -1.10 -32.52
N MET A 1050 -21.80 -0.91 -32.27
CA MET A 1050 -22.59 -1.72 -31.32
C MET A 1050 -22.62 -3.21 -31.70
N ILE A 1051 -22.57 -3.54 -33.00
CA ILE A 1051 -22.63 -4.92 -33.50
C ILE A 1051 -21.24 -5.55 -33.66
N LEU A 1052 -20.30 -4.83 -34.29
CA LEU A 1052 -19.05 -5.44 -34.70
C LEU A 1052 -18.05 -5.60 -33.55
N SER A 1053 -18.00 -4.68 -32.60
CA SER A 1053 -17.10 -4.79 -31.45
C SER A 1053 -17.35 -6.08 -30.64
N PRO A 1054 -18.61 -6.43 -30.27
CA PRO A 1054 -18.89 -7.71 -29.62
C PRO A 1054 -18.71 -8.91 -30.55
N PHE A 1055 -19.11 -8.82 -31.83
CA PHE A 1055 -18.96 -9.91 -32.80
C PHE A 1055 -17.50 -10.32 -33.02
N PHE A 1056 -16.59 -9.35 -33.13
CA PHE A 1056 -15.16 -9.64 -33.29
C PHE A 1056 -14.56 -10.29 -32.04
N ASN A 1057 -14.99 -9.88 -30.84
CA ASN A 1057 -14.58 -10.56 -29.62
C ASN A 1057 -15.06 -12.02 -29.61
N TRP A 1058 -16.34 -12.24 -29.93
CA TRP A 1058 -16.93 -13.58 -30.01
C TRP A 1058 -16.21 -14.49 -31.00
N ARG A 1059 -15.91 -14.00 -32.22
CA ARG A 1059 -15.15 -14.75 -33.24
C ARG A 1059 -13.73 -15.07 -32.76
N ARG A 1060 -13.05 -14.11 -32.14
CA ARG A 1060 -11.70 -14.26 -31.61
C ARG A 1060 -11.63 -15.32 -30.51
N GLN A 1061 -12.68 -15.44 -29.70
CA GLN A 1061 -12.80 -16.44 -28.63
C GLN A 1061 -13.34 -17.80 -29.12
N GLY A 1062 -13.30 -18.07 -30.43
CA GLY A 1062 -13.76 -19.35 -30.98
C GLY A 1062 -15.27 -19.52 -30.89
N ASN A 1063 -16.03 -18.45 -31.16
CA ASN A 1063 -17.50 -18.39 -31.10
C ASN A 1063 -18.05 -18.58 -29.67
N GLN A 1064 -17.38 -18.00 -28.67
CA GLN A 1064 -17.81 -18.03 -27.27
C GLN A 1064 -17.95 -16.62 -26.71
N ASN A 1065 -18.98 -16.41 -25.88
CA ASN A 1065 -19.11 -15.19 -25.09
C ASN A 1065 -18.14 -15.22 -23.92
N TYR A 1066 -17.32 -14.20 -23.82
CA TYR A 1066 -16.37 -14.04 -22.74
C TYR A 1066 -16.27 -12.55 -22.41
N HIS A 1067 -16.43 -12.21 -21.14
CA HIS A 1067 -15.97 -10.94 -20.59
C HIS A 1067 -14.44 -11.05 -20.39
N PRO A 1068 -13.62 -10.38 -21.21
CA PRO A 1068 -12.19 -10.39 -21.00
C PRO A 1068 -11.86 -9.56 -19.77
N THR A 1069 -11.33 -10.21 -18.75
CA THR A 1069 -10.69 -9.52 -17.60
C THR A 1069 -9.46 -8.73 -18.04
N LYS A 1070 -8.89 -9.04 -19.22
CA LYS A 1070 -7.83 -8.28 -19.90
C LYS A 1070 -8.07 -8.27 -21.40
N LEU A 1071 -8.35 -7.10 -21.96
CA LEU A 1071 -8.36 -6.91 -23.40
C LEU A 1071 -6.93 -6.94 -23.94
N ASP A 1072 -6.78 -7.47 -25.15
CA ASP A 1072 -5.51 -7.36 -25.87
C ASP A 1072 -5.38 -5.96 -26.46
N PRO A 1073 -4.42 -5.15 -25.97
CA PRO A 1073 -4.31 -3.75 -26.35
C PRO A 1073 -4.02 -3.54 -27.83
N TYR A 1074 -3.48 -4.53 -28.55
CA TYR A 1074 -3.09 -4.37 -29.95
C TYR A 1074 -4.07 -5.05 -30.92
N ALA A 1075 -5.23 -5.47 -30.41
CA ALA A 1075 -6.25 -6.15 -31.20
C ALA A 1075 -6.84 -5.24 -32.28
N LYS A 1076 -6.93 -5.77 -33.51
CA LYS A 1076 -7.74 -5.18 -34.58
C LYS A 1076 -9.07 -5.90 -34.74
N ASN A 1077 -9.98 -5.24 -35.45
CA ASN A 1077 -11.29 -5.73 -35.86
C ASN A 1077 -11.17 -6.93 -36.80
N GLY A 1078 -11.31 -8.15 -36.28
CA GLY A 1078 -11.58 -9.36 -37.06
C GLY A 1078 -10.50 -9.84 -38.05
N ASP A 1079 -9.51 -9.02 -38.41
CA ASP A 1079 -8.54 -9.32 -39.47
C ASP A 1079 -7.13 -9.62 -38.97
N LYS A 1080 -6.65 -10.80 -39.36
CA LYS A 1080 -5.35 -11.36 -38.97
C LYS A 1080 -4.25 -10.84 -39.90
N SER A 1081 -3.93 -9.55 -39.90
CA SER A 1081 -2.59 -9.12 -40.31
C SER A 1081 -2.19 -7.72 -39.78
N ALA A 1082 -0.97 -7.65 -39.23
CA ALA A 1082 -0.30 -6.50 -38.63
C ALA A 1082 -0.84 -6.01 -37.27
N THR A 1083 -0.08 -6.27 -36.21
CA THR A 1083 -0.17 -5.63 -34.88
C THR A 1083 -0.36 -4.12 -35.06
N SER A 1084 -1.41 -3.54 -34.48
CA SER A 1084 -1.43 -2.08 -34.31
C SER A 1084 -0.18 -1.69 -33.52
N GLN A 1085 0.51 -0.62 -33.91
CA GLN A 1085 1.67 -0.15 -33.16
C GLN A 1085 1.27 0.73 -31.96
N VAL A 1086 -0.01 1.13 -31.90
CA VAL A 1086 -0.57 1.95 -30.82
C VAL A 1086 -1.65 1.14 -30.10
N PRO A 1087 -1.52 0.91 -28.78
CA PRO A 1087 -2.54 0.28 -27.96
C PRO A 1087 -3.91 0.94 -28.12
N PHE A 1088 -4.98 0.16 -28.22
CA PHE A 1088 -6.38 0.60 -28.19
C PHE A 1088 -6.78 1.62 -29.27
N SER A 1089 -5.96 1.76 -30.32
CA SER A 1089 -6.05 2.83 -31.32
C SER A 1089 -7.33 2.82 -32.15
N VAL A 1090 -8.04 1.69 -32.20
CA VAL A 1090 -9.28 1.52 -32.95
C VAL A 1090 -10.54 1.94 -32.18
N GLY A 1091 -10.41 2.41 -30.93
CA GLY A 1091 -11.51 3.00 -30.16
C GLY A 1091 -12.71 2.04 -29.97
N LEU A 1092 -13.93 2.52 -30.19
CA LEU A 1092 -15.19 1.75 -30.04
C LEU A 1092 -15.26 0.48 -30.90
N ASP A 1093 -14.47 0.42 -31.96
CA ASP A 1093 -14.41 -0.71 -32.86
C ASP A 1093 -13.61 -1.88 -32.27
N HIS A 1094 -12.80 -1.62 -31.24
CA HIS A 1094 -11.96 -2.61 -30.60
C HIS A 1094 -12.77 -3.84 -30.17
N PRO A 1095 -12.30 -5.08 -30.44
CA PRO A 1095 -13.00 -6.29 -30.00
C PRO A 1095 -13.25 -6.25 -28.49
N GLY A 1096 -14.52 -6.32 -28.09
CA GLY A 1096 -14.94 -6.38 -26.68
C GLY A 1096 -15.03 -5.02 -25.97
N ALA A 1097 -14.93 -3.91 -26.70
CA ALA A 1097 -15.18 -2.57 -26.15
C ALA A 1097 -16.62 -2.40 -25.64
N ILE A 1098 -17.58 -3.07 -26.27
CA ILE A 1098 -19.00 -3.05 -25.89
C ILE A 1098 -19.42 -4.47 -25.46
N PRO A 1099 -19.95 -4.66 -24.23
CA PRO A 1099 -20.27 -5.99 -23.72
C PRO A 1099 -21.69 -6.44 -24.11
N ILE A 1100 -21.92 -6.78 -25.39
CA ILE A 1100 -23.18 -7.38 -25.85
C ILE A 1100 -22.97 -8.86 -26.18
N PRO A 1101 -23.74 -9.79 -25.59
CA PRO A 1101 -23.66 -11.21 -25.93
C PRO A 1101 -23.96 -11.50 -27.41
N VAL A 1102 -23.21 -12.43 -27.99
CA VAL A 1102 -23.34 -12.87 -29.39
C VAL A 1102 -23.59 -14.38 -29.45
N CYS A 1103 -24.55 -14.83 -30.25
CA CYS A 1103 -24.75 -16.25 -30.52
C CYS A 1103 -25.55 -16.48 -31.80
N ASP A 1104 -25.63 -17.74 -32.25
CA ASP A 1104 -26.53 -18.08 -33.34
C ASP A 1104 -28.01 -18.10 -32.89
N ILE A 1105 -28.89 -17.94 -33.88
CA ILE A 1105 -30.35 -17.82 -33.67
C ILE A 1105 -30.94 -19.06 -32.98
N GLU A 1106 -30.42 -20.26 -33.27
CA GLU A 1106 -30.96 -21.50 -32.72
C GLU A 1106 -30.62 -21.62 -31.24
N THR A 1107 -29.39 -21.31 -30.86
CA THR A 1107 -28.95 -21.25 -29.45
C THR A 1107 -29.80 -20.27 -28.65
N ALA A 1108 -29.99 -19.04 -29.15
CA ALA A 1108 -30.82 -18.04 -28.48
C ALA A 1108 -32.26 -18.54 -28.26
N TRP A 1109 -32.88 -19.13 -29.29
CA TRP A 1109 -34.24 -19.64 -29.22
C TRP A 1109 -34.39 -20.81 -28.23
N GLN A 1110 -33.46 -21.76 -28.25
CA GLN A 1110 -33.48 -22.91 -27.34
C GLN A 1110 -33.42 -22.47 -25.88
N ASN A 1111 -32.59 -21.46 -25.59
CA ASN A 1111 -32.43 -20.93 -24.24
C ASN A 1111 -33.65 -20.16 -23.75
N ILE A 1112 -34.26 -19.35 -24.61
CA ILE A 1112 -35.55 -18.68 -24.32
C ILE A 1112 -36.63 -19.73 -24.04
N ALA A 1113 -36.72 -20.78 -24.87
CA ALA A 1113 -37.69 -21.85 -24.70
C ALA A 1113 -37.46 -22.69 -23.43
N LYS A 1114 -36.19 -22.92 -23.05
CA LYS A 1114 -35.80 -23.62 -21.82
C LYS A 1114 -36.18 -22.80 -20.59
N TRP A 1115 -35.79 -21.53 -20.55
CA TRP A 1115 -36.10 -20.61 -19.46
C TRP A 1115 -37.60 -20.49 -19.21
N TRP A 1116 -38.39 -20.39 -20.29
CA TRP A 1116 -39.84 -20.31 -20.18
C TRP A 1116 -40.47 -21.58 -19.57
N ARG A 1117 -39.91 -22.75 -19.82
CA ARG A 1117 -40.40 -24.01 -19.22
C ARG A 1117 -40.05 -24.13 -17.74
N ASN A 1118 -39.02 -23.43 -17.27
CA ASN A 1118 -38.57 -23.47 -15.89
C ASN A 1118 -38.15 -22.07 -15.36
N PRO A 1119 -39.10 -21.13 -15.20
CA PRO A 1119 -38.80 -19.75 -14.80
C PRO A 1119 -38.34 -19.60 -13.33
N SER A 1120 -38.12 -20.70 -12.61
CA SER A 1120 -37.56 -20.73 -11.25
C SER A 1120 -36.05 -20.97 -11.20
N GLU A 1121 -35.39 -21.28 -12.32
CA GLU A 1121 -33.92 -21.18 -12.39
C GLU A 1121 -33.51 -19.69 -12.36
N ALA A 1122 -32.23 -19.32 -12.38
CA ALA A 1122 -31.77 -17.94 -12.63
C ALA A 1122 -31.28 -17.85 -14.09
N PRO A 1123 -31.51 -16.73 -14.82
CA PRO A 1123 -30.97 -16.63 -16.17
C PRO A 1123 -29.45 -16.59 -16.07
N CYS A 1124 -28.78 -17.27 -17.00
CA CYS A 1124 -27.32 -17.26 -17.10
C CYS A 1124 -26.78 -15.88 -17.51
N ASP A 1125 -25.50 -15.62 -17.21
CA ASP A 1125 -24.88 -14.29 -17.35
C ASP A 1125 -24.94 -13.69 -18.76
N TYR A 1126 -25.02 -14.52 -19.80
CA TYR A 1126 -25.11 -14.09 -21.20
C TYR A 1126 -26.50 -14.33 -21.83
N TYR A 1127 -27.56 -14.47 -21.02
CA TYR A 1127 -28.89 -14.83 -21.53
C TYR A 1127 -29.32 -13.90 -22.69
N PRO A 1128 -29.82 -14.44 -23.83
CA PRO A 1128 -30.09 -15.85 -24.13
C PRO A 1128 -28.94 -16.60 -24.83
N CYS A 1129 -27.73 -16.06 -24.90
CA CYS A 1129 -26.57 -16.59 -25.63
C CYS A 1129 -25.63 -17.50 -24.82
N CYS A 1130 -26.16 -18.20 -23.84
CA CYS A 1130 -25.36 -19.11 -23.02
C CYS A 1130 -25.23 -20.49 -23.68
N SER A 1131 -24.10 -21.15 -23.46
CA SER A 1131 -23.97 -22.59 -23.72
C SER A 1131 -24.49 -23.36 -22.50
N TYR A 1132 -25.50 -24.22 -22.68
CA TYR A 1132 -25.95 -25.17 -21.64
C TYR A 1132 -25.48 -26.59 -21.90
#